data_AF-A0A410RJ46-F1
#
_entry.id   AF-A0A410RJ46-F1
#
_cell.length_a   1.000
_cell.length_b   1.000
_cell.length_c   1.000
_cell.angle_alpha   90.00
_cell.angle_beta   90.00
_cell.angle_gamma   90.00
#
_symmetry.space_group_name_H-M   'P 1'
#
loop_
_entity.id
_entity.type
_entity.pdbx_description
1 polymer ?
#
loop_
_entity_poly.entity_id
_entity_poly.type
_entity_poly.pdbx_seq_one_letter_code
_entity_poly.pdbx_strand_id
1 'polypeptide(L)'
;MTRALAFGGLFAALLPLSSLAAPTSVTVIGDLQTGAGCAANNDPTCAQTALTYDTVDDKWQGTFNVPVGTWHFKVALDGSLAQTHGGPGGADVVLNQTAAGAVKFYFDANTLYVTSNRSSTIATVAGTLQKQLGCPDDWQPGCLRTMMQDPDGDGIYTFTTKALTAGTYECKVALDEDWGTAYPGSNAAFAVERDNQEMIITFDSGASKKVTIRAADAPAGDLLLARAHWIARDTVVWSPEVAAPAGTVFKLHTAPTGGMTLNSTGVQGGTAVTLTVDPAGLTAAQAERFKNLQGRTVLKLAEADVANAATWLKGQVALSATSAAGVMLDATSAQLAGVLDDLDAYDGALGATFENGIPTLRLWAPTAKSVNLLLFADGSPTSTFTRVPMTAGDKGVWSATGDATWKNRYFLYEVEVYVRKEGKVVTNRVTDPYSVALSINSELSQIVDLSDPALAPQGWSTLAKPVLEAPEDIVLYELHARDFSINDLTVPEDERGTFKAFTHESDGMKHLTRLAKAGLTHVHLLPVFDIATINEDRAAQQHPAGDLVSLPPDSDQQQAAVKAVADLDGFNWGYDPYHYTVPEGSYSTNAQGTTRTVEFRQMVQALNQHGLRVVMDVVYNHTNSSGQDAKSVLDRIVPGYYHRLSDDGNVETSTCCQNTASENAMMEKLLIDSVVTWAKAYKVDGFRFDLMGHHMKSNMVKLRATLDGLTVEKDGVDGKAIYVYGEGWDFGEVAKNARGTNATQVNMAGTGIGSFNDRLRDAARGGGPFSGLQDQGFISGLLSDPNGTNQGTEAEQKDKLLLYGDWIRVGLTGNLKDYSLVDRTGKTVVGEEVEYNDGAPAGYTLDPQEVITYVSAHDNETLFDAVQLKARRDLPMAERVRMQNLGISLVALSQGIPFFHAGDELLRSKSLDRNSYNSGDWFNQVDWTYQSNNWGVGLPPAADNSTHWPIFGPLLADAALKPASADILRARDHFEEMLAIRKSSRLFRLRTGDEVKQRVHFENTGPDQIPGLIVMAMQDPGTNAEGQRAIVLFNGTDDAQTFQADGYKSLKLKLHPVLQASTDPVVRTSAYDAATGGFTVPARSTAVFVTDDAVVDPDPDPDPDPQDPGDPDESDGCNCQSTVPGPLGATSLLLLCGLALKLRRRRA
;
A
#
# COMPACT_ATOMS: atom_id res chain seq x y z
N MET A 1 51.41 -25.81 -50.75
CA MET A 1 51.23 -26.99 -51.61
C MET A 1 50.83 -28.18 -50.75
N THR A 2 49.60 -28.66 -50.97
CA THR A 2 49.06 -30.03 -50.80
C THR A 2 49.31 -30.87 -49.54
N ARG A 3 48.18 -31.07 -48.84
CA ARG A 3 47.46 -32.34 -48.56
C ARG A 3 47.40 -32.83 -47.11
N ALA A 4 46.14 -33.01 -46.70
CA ALA A 4 45.61 -33.50 -45.44
C ALA A 4 45.83 -35.00 -45.23
N LEU A 5 45.79 -35.43 -43.96
CA LEU A 5 45.30 -36.76 -43.56
C LEU A 5 44.87 -36.77 -42.09
N ALA A 6 43.71 -37.41 -41.89
CA ALA A 6 42.94 -37.54 -40.66
C ALA A 6 43.45 -38.66 -39.73
N PHE A 7 43.07 -38.61 -38.45
CA PHE A 7 43.11 -39.76 -37.54
C PHE A 7 41.75 -39.90 -36.85
N GLY A 8 41.14 -41.07 -37.04
CA GLY A 8 39.85 -41.47 -36.48
C GLY A 8 40.00 -42.16 -35.13
N GLY A 9 39.03 -41.89 -34.25
CA GLY A 9 38.77 -42.61 -33.00
C GLY A 9 37.61 -43.61 -33.17
N LEU A 10 37.71 -44.71 -32.45
CA LEU A 10 36.83 -45.88 -32.44
C LEU A 10 35.33 -45.56 -32.49
N PHE A 11 34.67 -45.99 -33.56
CA PHE A 11 33.24 -46.28 -33.59
C PHE A 11 33.01 -47.65 -32.93
N ALA A 12 32.33 -47.67 -31.78
CA ALA A 12 31.49 -48.82 -31.45
C ALA A 12 30.32 -48.82 -32.45
N ALA A 13 30.11 -49.94 -33.13
CA ALA A 13 29.08 -50.09 -34.14
C ALA A 13 27.68 -49.89 -33.53
N LEU A 14 27.14 -48.68 -33.65
CA LEU A 14 25.71 -48.45 -33.74
C LEU A 14 25.25 -49.16 -35.02
N LEU A 15 24.65 -50.34 -34.85
CA LEU A 15 23.76 -50.90 -35.86
C LEU A 15 22.75 -49.79 -36.23
N PRO A 16 22.44 -49.59 -37.52
CA PRO A 16 21.35 -48.72 -37.87
C PRO A 16 20.10 -49.28 -37.19
N LEU A 17 19.42 -48.46 -36.38
CA LEU A 17 18.01 -48.69 -36.08
C LEU A 17 17.34 -48.76 -37.45
N SER A 18 17.15 -49.99 -37.91
CA SER A 18 16.25 -50.30 -38.99
C SER A 18 14.94 -49.67 -38.58
N SER A 19 14.31 -48.90 -39.47
CA SER A 19 12.93 -48.49 -39.28
C SER A 19 12.13 -49.75 -38.98
N LEU A 20 11.76 -49.97 -37.72
CA LEU A 20 10.71 -50.91 -37.39
C LEU A 20 9.54 -50.47 -38.27
N ALA A 21 9.06 -51.37 -39.13
CA ALA A 21 7.87 -51.09 -39.91
C ALA A 21 6.78 -50.64 -38.93
N ALA A 22 6.02 -49.61 -39.29
CA ALA A 22 4.90 -49.17 -38.47
C ALA A 22 4.03 -50.39 -38.15
N PRO A 23 3.64 -50.59 -36.88
CA PRO A 23 2.88 -51.77 -36.49
C PRO A 23 1.61 -51.85 -37.34
N THR A 24 1.29 -53.04 -37.80
CA THR A 24 0.06 -53.33 -38.57
C THR A 24 -1.15 -53.51 -37.66
N SER A 25 -0.93 -53.83 -36.38
CA SER A 25 -1.96 -53.85 -35.34
C SER A 25 -1.38 -53.58 -33.96
N VAL A 26 -2.20 -52.98 -33.08
CA VAL A 26 -1.87 -52.71 -31.68
C VAL A 26 -3.04 -53.18 -30.81
N THR A 27 -2.77 -54.05 -29.85
CA THR A 27 -3.80 -54.61 -28.95
C THR A 27 -3.42 -54.35 -27.51
N VAL A 28 -4.31 -53.78 -26.71
CA VAL A 28 -4.13 -53.69 -25.25
C VAL A 28 -4.25 -55.09 -24.67
N ILE A 29 -3.19 -55.55 -24.02
CA ILE A 29 -3.08 -56.86 -23.38
C ILE A 29 -2.89 -56.71 -21.88
N GLY A 30 -3.40 -57.65 -21.09
CA GLY A 30 -3.27 -57.59 -19.63
C GLY A 30 -4.36 -58.36 -18.90
N ASP A 31 -4.41 -58.18 -17.59
CA ASP A 31 -5.42 -58.82 -16.72
C ASP A 31 -6.83 -58.25 -16.88
N LEU A 32 -6.97 -57.09 -17.54
CA LEU A 32 -8.26 -56.44 -17.85
C LEU A 32 -9.04 -57.06 -19.01
N GLN A 33 -8.39 -57.84 -19.88
CA GLN A 33 -8.96 -58.23 -21.18
C GLN A 33 -10.22 -59.08 -21.04
N THR A 34 -10.26 -60.05 -20.12
CA THR A 34 -11.47 -60.83 -19.84
C THR A 34 -12.61 -59.96 -19.33
N GLY A 35 -12.31 -58.96 -18.50
CA GLY A 35 -13.25 -57.94 -18.04
C GLY A 35 -13.76 -57.02 -19.16
N ALA A 36 -12.93 -56.78 -20.19
CA ALA A 36 -13.27 -56.00 -21.39
C ALA A 36 -13.95 -56.83 -22.49
N GLY A 37 -14.16 -58.14 -22.28
CA GLY A 37 -14.89 -59.03 -23.22
C GLY A 37 -14.02 -59.93 -24.11
N CYS A 38 -12.71 -60.02 -23.86
CA CYS A 38 -11.83 -60.99 -24.52
C CYS A 38 -12.00 -62.40 -23.95
N ALA A 39 -11.68 -63.42 -24.76
CA ALA A 39 -11.76 -64.83 -24.35
C ALA A 39 -10.70 -65.23 -23.30
N ALA A 40 -9.55 -64.54 -23.28
CA ALA A 40 -8.46 -64.77 -22.34
C ALA A 40 -7.71 -63.46 -22.04
N ASN A 41 -6.97 -63.45 -20.93
CA ASN A 41 -6.02 -62.39 -20.60
C ASN A 41 -4.70 -62.62 -21.35
N ASN A 42 -3.99 -61.53 -21.67
CA ASN A 42 -2.78 -61.50 -22.49
C ASN A 42 -2.97 -62.10 -23.90
N ASP A 43 -4.13 -61.91 -24.51
CA ASP A 43 -4.39 -62.30 -25.91
C ASP A 43 -4.04 -61.13 -26.84
N PRO A 44 -2.93 -61.19 -27.60
CA PRO A 44 -2.52 -60.11 -28.48
C PRO A 44 -3.40 -59.97 -29.74
N THR A 45 -4.33 -60.90 -29.97
CA THR A 45 -5.24 -60.93 -31.12
C THR A 45 -6.68 -60.53 -30.77
N CYS A 46 -6.95 -60.15 -29.52
CA CYS A 46 -8.30 -59.80 -29.09
C CYS A 46 -8.83 -58.53 -29.77
N ALA A 47 -9.88 -58.69 -30.59
CA ALA A 47 -10.53 -57.57 -31.27
C ALA A 47 -11.22 -56.57 -30.33
N GLN A 48 -11.63 -57.00 -29.12
CA GLN A 48 -12.32 -56.12 -28.15
C GLN A 48 -11.40 -55.08 -27.52
N THR A 49 -10.09 -55.35 -27.49
CA THR A 49 -9.08 -54.44 -26.94
C THR A 49 -8.07 -53.98 -27.99
N ALA A 50 -8.43 -54.13 -29.27
CA ALA A 50 -7.64 -53.61 -30.38
C ALA A 50 -7.75 -52.08 -30.47
N LEU A 51 -6.61 -51.40 -30.61
CA LEU A 51 -6.55 -49.97 -30.87
C LEU A 51 -6.64 -49.72 -32.37
N THR A 52 -7.22 -48.57 -32.74
CA THR A 52 -7.29 -48.09 -34.12
C THR A 52 -6.30 -46.96 -34.30
N TYR A 53 -5.55 -46.99 -35.39
CA TYR A 53 -4.65 -45.89 -35.74
C TYR A 53 -5.47 -44.72 -36.26
N ASP A 54 -5.33 -43.58 -35.59
CA ASP A 54 -5.92 -42.33 -36.00
C ASP A 54 -4.88 -41.52 -36.78
N THR A 55 -5.17 -41.28 -38.06
CA THR A 55 -4.27 -40.55 -38.97
C THR A 55 -4.25 -39.05 -38.71
N VAL A 56 -5.31 -38.49 -38.10
CA VAL A 56 -5.38 -37.08 -37.71
C VAL A 56 -4.51 -36.84 -36.48
N ASP A 57 -4.59 -37.74 -35.50
CA ASP A 57 -3.83 -37.64 -34.26
C ASP A 57 -2.42 -38.24 -34.33
N ASP A 58 -2.14 -39.08 -35.33
CA ASP A 58 -0.92 -39.87 -35.45
C ASP A 58 -0.64 -40.70 -34.17
N LYS A 59 -1.68 -41.35 -33.67
CA LYS A 59 -1.67 -42.18 -32.46
C LYS A 59 -2.57 -43.38 -32.62
N TRP A 60 -2.26 -44.47 -31.94
CA TRP A 60 -3.17 -45.60 -31.78
C TRP A 60 -4.06 -45.32 -30.58
N GLN A 61 -5.37 -45.34 -30.80
CA GLN A 61 -6.36 -45.07 -29.75
C GLN A 61 -7.52 -46.05 -29.79
N GLY A 62 -8.13 -46.29 -28.63
CA GLY A 62 -9.26 -47.20 -28.50
C GLY A 62 -9.97 -46.97 -27.19
N THR A 63 -11.30 -47.08 -27.21
CA THR A 63 -12.14 -46.94 -26.02
C THR A 63 -12.96 -48.19 -25.83
N PHE A 64 -12.87 -48.79 -24.65
CA PHE A 64 -13.65 -49.96 -24.28
C PHE A 64 -14.00 -49.95 -22.79
N ASN A 65 -15.02 -50.71 -22.41
CA ASN A 65 -15.50 -50.75 -21.03
C ASN A 65 -14.53 -51.59 -20.17
N VAL A 66 -14.10 -51.02 -19.05
CA VAL A 66 -13.25 -51.68 -18.06
C VAL A 66 -14.02 -51.77 -16.73
N PRO A 67 -14.11 -52.95 -16.08
CA PRO A 67 -14.77 -53.09 -14.79
C PRO A 67 -14.02 -52.36 -13.66
N VAL A 68 -14.70 -52.18 -12.52
CA VAL A 68 -14.06 -51.66 -11.30
C VAL A 68 -12.93 -52.60 -10.87
N GLY A 69 -11.76 -52.02 -10.57
CA GLY A 69 -10.59 -52.77 -10.14
C GLY A 69 -9.28 -52.06 -10.39
N THR A 70 -8.20 -52.68 -9.93
CA THR A 70 -6.83 -52.32 -10.30
C THR A 70 -6.36 -53.33 -11.33
N TRP A 71 -5.96 -52.83 -12.49
CA TRP A 71 -5.61 -53.63 -13.66
C TRP A 71 -4.19 -53.32 -14.13
N HIS A 72 -3.54 -54.31 -14.73
CA HIS A 72 -2.18 -54.24 -15.25
C HIS A 72 -2.23 -54.53 -16.75
N PHE A 73 -1.70 -53.59 -17.53
CA PHE A 73 -1.74 -53.72 -18.98
C PHE A 73 -0.47 -53.28 -19.69
N LYS A 74 -0.32 -53.80 -20.90
CA LYS A 74 0.66 -53.43 -21.92
C LYS A 74 -0.05 -53.31 -23.26
N VAL A 75 0.68 -52.97 -24.30
CA VAL A 75 0.26 -53.19 -25.68
C VAL A 75 1.12 -54.28 -26.32
N ALA A 76 0.50 -55.11 -27.14
CA ALA A 76 1.17 -56.05 -28.04
C ALA A 76 1.08 -55.53 -29.47
N LEU A 77 2.17 -55.65 -30.21
CA LEU A 77 2.23 -55.27 -31.62
C LEU A 77 2.08 -56.51 -32.52
N ASP A 78 1.41 -56.33 -33.65
CA ASP A 78 1.32 -57.32 -34.74
C ASP A 78 0.81 -58.71 -34.30
N GLY A 79 -0.12 -58.72 -33.34
CA GLY A 79 -0.69 -59.95 -32.80
C GLY A 79 0.32 -60.84 -32.06
N SER A 80 1.44 -60.28 -31.58
CA SER A 80 2.54 -61.05 -30.99
C SER A 80 2.90 -60.58 -29.57
N LEU A 81 3.05 -61.54 -28.65
CA LEU A 81 3.60 -61.28 -27.31
C LEU A 81 5.13 -61.06 -27.31
N ALA A 82 5.81 -61.26 -28.44
CA ALA A 82 7.23 -61.01 -28.56
C ALA A 82 7.58 -59.52 -28.65
N GLN A 83 6.59 -58.66 -28.96
CA GLN A 83 6.75 -57.22 -29.08
C GLN A 83 5.71 -56.54 -28.19
N THR A 84 6.03 -56.43 -26.91
CA THR A 84 5.15 -55.80 -25.91
C THR A 84 5.79 -54.56 -25.33
N HIS A 85 4.98 -53.53 -25.12
CA HIS A 85 5.40 -52.24 -24.56
C HIS A 85 4.46 -51.87 -23.42
N GLY A 86 5.03 -51.34 -22.34
CA GLY A 86 4.29 -50.93 -21.15
C GLY A 86 4.94 -49.70 -20.53
N GLY A 87 4.80 -49.54 -19.21
CA GLY A 87 5.40 -48.46 -18.45
C GLY A 87 6.94 -48.50 -18.42
N PRO A 88 7.58 -47.61 -17.64
CA PRO A 88 9.05 -47.49 -17.60
C PRO A 88 9.76 -48.83 -17.41
N GLY A 89 10.78 -49.09 -18.24
CA GLY A 89 11.52 -50.36 -18.26
C GLY A 89 10.75 -51.56 -18.82
N GLY A 90 9.57 -51.35 -19.42
CA GLY A 90 8.70 -52.40 -19.94
C GLY A 90 7.79 -53.03 -18.88
N ALA A 91 7.61 -52.38 -17.73
CA ALA A 91 6.68 -52.79 -16.68
C ALA A 91 5.22 -52.73 -17.14
N ASP A 92 4.30 -53.37 -16.42
CA ASP A 92 2.87 -53.17 -16.67
C ASP A 92 2.45 -51.76 -16.28
N VAL A 93 1.59 -51.13 -17.08
CA VAL A 93 0.90 -49.89 -16.72
C VAL A 93 -0.24 -50.23 -15.77
N VAL A 94 -0.31 -49.54 -14.64
CA VAL A 94 -1.36 -49.73 -13.63
C VAL A 94 -2.53 -48.81 -13.93
N LEU A 95 -3.73 -49.37 -14.02
CA LEU A 95 -4.99 -48.65 -14.19
C LEU A 95 -5.88 -48.88 -12.98
N ASN A 96 -6.26 -47.81 -12.29
CA ASN A 96 -7.20 -47.87 -11.16
C ASN A 96 -8.57 -47.35 -11.59
N GLN A 97 -9.53 -48.25 -11.72
CA GLN A 97 -10.90 -47.92 -12.10
C GLN A 97 -11.83 -48.01 -10.88
N THR A 98 -12.41 -46.87 -10.48
CA THR A 98 -13.29 -46.78 -9.30
C THR A 98 -14.77 -46.99 -9.64
N ALA A 99 -15.15 -46.82 -10.91
CA ALA A 99 -16.49 -47.10 -11.43
C ALA A 99 -16.39 -47.79 -12.80
N ALA A 100 -17.17 -48.85 -13.03
CA ALA A 100 -17.15 -49.55 -14.31
C ALA A 100 -17.60 -48.61 -15.42
N GLY A 101 -16.88 -48.58 -16.54
CA GLY A 101 -17.18 -47.67 -17.64
C GLY A 101 -16.10 -47.60 -18.70
N ALA A 102 -16.32 -46.73 -19.68
CA ALA A 102 -15.41 -46.53 -20.79
C ALA A 102 -14.07 -45.94 -20.34
N VAL A 103 -12.98 -46.56 -20.78
CA VAL A 103 -11.61 -46.07 -20.63
C VAL A 103 -11.03 -45.91 -22.03
N LYS A 104 -10.38 -44.76 -22.27
CA LYS A 104 -9.66 -44.49 -23.50
C LYS A 104 -8.18 -44.81 -23.30
N PHE A 105 -7.62 -45.61 -24.19
CA PHE A 105 -6.23 -46.06 -24.20
C PHE A 105 -5.49 -45.43 -25.38
N TYR A 106 -4.20 -45.15 -25.18
CA TYR A 106 -3.35 -44.45 -26.13
C TYR A 106 -2.02 -45.17 -26.26
N PHE A 107 -1.54 -45.27 -27.50
CA PHE A 107 -0.21 -45.75 -27.81
C PHE A 107 0.43 -44.91 -28.90
N ASP A 108 1.65 -44.45 -28.64
CA ASP A 108 2.48 -43.75 -29.61
C ASP A 108 3.56 -44.68 -30.14
N ALA A 109 3.46 -45.06 -31.42
CA ALA A 109 4.39 -45.99 -32.05
C ALA A 109 5.81 -45.40 -32.21
N ASN A 110 5.97 -44.07 -32.17
CA ASN A 110 7.27 -43.42 -32.33
C ASN A 110 8.10 -43.46 -31.04
N THR A 111 7.44 -43.30 -29.89
CA THR A 111 8.07 -43.22 -28.56
C THR A 111 7.88 -44.50 -27.74
N LEU A 112 7.01 -45.39 -28.22
CA LEU A 112 6.57 -46.60 -27.55
C LEU A 112 5.82 -46.32 -26.22
N TYR A 113 5.34 -45.09 -26.04
CA TYR A 113 4.63 -44.66 -24.85
C TYR A 113 3.21 -45.22 -24.80
N VAL A 114 2.82 -45.79 -23.66
CA VAL A 114 1.54 -46.46 -23.43
C VAL A 114 0.87 -45.82 -22.21
N THR A 115 -0.37 -45.35 -22.36
CA THR A 115 -1.18 -44.89 -21.22
C THR A 115 -2.68 -45.01 -21.47
N SER A 116 -3.48 -44.55 -20.52
CA SER A 116 -4.93 -44.39 -20.56
C SER A 116 -5.33 -43.13 -19.80
N ASN A 117 -6.54 -42.64 -20.05
CA ASN A 117 -7.13 -41.50 -19.32
C ASN A 117 -7.50 -41.82 -17.85
N ARG A 118 -7.07 -42.99 -17.35
CA ARG A 118 -7.23 -43.43 -15.95
C ARG A 118 -5.90 -43.83 -15.30
N SER A 119 -4.83 -44.01 -16.06
CA SER A 119 -3.50 -44.33 -15.54
C SER A 119 -2.62 -43.10 -15.43
N SER A 120 -2.85 -42.06 -16.25
CA SER A 120 -2.21 -40.76 -16.12
C SER A 120 -3.11 -39.64 -16.68
N THR A 121 -2.76 -38.39 -16.37
CA THR A 121 -3.37 -37.21 -17.01
C THR A 121 -2.97 -37.17 -18.49
N ILE A 122 -3.90 -36.80 -19.36
CA ILE A 122 -3.62 -36.60 -20.79
C ILE A 122 -3.35 -35.12 -21.02
N ALA A 123 -2.09 -34.74 -21.20
CA ALA A 123 -1.69 -33.35 -21.43
C ALA A 123 -1.39 -33.11 -22.91
N THR A 124 -1.92 -32.01 -23.47
CA THR A 124 -1.72 -31.63 -24.88
C THR A 124 -1.27 -30.17 -24.98
N VAL A 125 -0.24 -29.90 -25.78
CA VAL A 125 0.16 -28.51 -26.09
C VAL A 125 -0.76 -27.93 -27.17
N ALA A 126 -1.73 -27.11 -26.75
CA ALA A 126 -2.68 -26.45 -27.64
C ALA A 126 -2.26 -25.00 -27.93
N GLY A 127 -2.19 -24.60 -29.20
CA GLY A 127 -1.65 -23.29 -29.58
C GLY A 127 -1.48 -23.08 -31.08
N THR A 128 -0.80 -22.00 -31.46
CA THR A 128 -0.54 -21.61 -32.87
C THR A 128 0.50 -22.48 -33.59
N LEU A 129 1.06 -23.47 -32.89
CA LEU A 129 1.98 -24.46 -33.44
C LEU A 129 1.27 -25.67 -34.07
N GLN A 130 0.03 -25.94 -33.69
CA GLN A 130 -0.61 -27.24 -33.90
C GLN A 130 -0.90 -27.53 -35.37
N LYS A 131 -1.41 -26.55 -36.12
CA LYS A 131 -1.69 -26.70 -37.54
C LYS A 131 -0.44 -27.08 -38.33
N GLN A 132 0.68 -26.46 -37.98
CA GLN A 132 1.98 -26.76 -38.59
C GLN A 132 2.49 -28.17 -38.23
N LEU A 133 2.16 -28.66 -37.04
CA LEU A 133 2.49 -30.01 -36.59
C LEU A 133 1.55 -31.10 -37.13
N GLY A 134 0.56 -30.71 -37.94
CA GLY A 134 -0.36 -31.62 -38.65
C GLY A 134 -1.73 -31.77 -37.99
N CYS A 135 -2.06 -30.98 -36.97
CA CYS A 135 -3.43 -30.91 -36.45
C CYS A 135 -4.38 -30.26 -37.46
N PRO A 136 -5.70 -30.53 -37.39
CA PRO A 136 -6.68 -29.91 -38.28
C PRO A 136 -6.66 -28.37 -38.27
N ASP A 137 -6.45 -27.78 -37.09
CA ASP A 137 -6.30 -26.34 -36.90
C ASP A 137 -5.50 -26.04 -35.62
N ASP A 138 -5.30 -24.77 -35.33
CA ASP A 138 -4.70 -24.31 -34.07
C ASP A 138 -5.70 -24.34 -32.89
N TRP A 139 -5.18 -24.30 -31.67
CA TRP A 139 -5.97 -24.26 -30.41
C TRP A 139 -6.95 -25.42 -30.23
N GLN A 140 -6.52 -26.63 -30.59
CA GLN A 140 -7.28 -27.88 -30.48
C GLN A 140 -6.78 -28.73 -29.30
N PRO A 141 -7.42 -28.69 -28.12
CA PRO A 141 -6.97 -29.46 -26.94
C PRO A 141 -7.06 -30.98 -27.16
N GLY A 142 -7.95 -31.43 -28.05
CA GLY A 142 -8.11 -32.83 -28.42
C GLY A 142 -7.16 -33.34 -29.51
N CYS A 143 -6.26 -32.51 -30.07
CA CYS A 143 -5.30 -32.99 -31.08
C CYS A 143 -4.09 -33.67 -30.42
N LEU A 144 -4.00 -34.99 -30.51
CA LEU A 144 -2.96 -35.78 -29.81
C LEU A 144 -1.60 -35.79 -30.52
N ARG A 145 -1.46 -35.12 -31.67
CA ARG A 145 -0.13 -34.88 -32.29
C ARG A 145 0.80 -34.10 -31.37
N THR A 146 0.23 -33.27 -30.51
CA THR A 146 0.90 -32.48 -29.48
C THR A 146 0.75 -33.07 -28.08
N MET A 147 0.41 -34.37 -27.97
CA MET A 147 0.31 -35.07 -26.69
C MET A 147 1.68 -35.11 -26.00
N MET A 148 1.73 -34.61 -24.77
CA MET A 148 2.90 -34.64 -23.91
C MET A 148 3.02 -35.99 -23.20
N GLN A 149 4.24 -36.40 -22.86
CA GLN A 149 4.53 -37.72 -22.31
C GLN A 149 5.33 -37.60 -21.01
N ASP A 150 5.03 -38.48 -20.05
CA ASP A 150 5.74 -38.63 -18.78
C ASP A 150 6.15 -40.12 -18.64
N PRO A 151 7.21 -40.55 -19.35
CA PRO A 151 7.58 -41.95 -19.42
C PRO A 151 8.20 -42.52 -18.14
N ASP A 152 8.73 -41.68 -17.24
CA ASP A 152 9.32 -42.06 -15.96
C ASP A 152 8.41 -41.85 -14.75
N GLY A 153 7.27 -41.15 -14.93
CA GLY A 153 6.23 -40.99 -13.91
C GLY A 153 6.60 -40.01 -12.82
N ASP A 154 7.48 -39.05 -13.11
CA ASP A 154 7.93 -38.04 -12.15
C ASP A 154 6.97 -36.84 -12.06
N GLY A 155 5.93 -36.83 -12.89
CA GLY A 155 4.93 -35.78 -12.98
C GLY A 155 5.30 -34.66 -13.96
N ILE A 156 6.43 -34.75 -14.66
CA ILE A 156 6.89 -33.78 -15.66
C ILE A 156 6.58 -34.28 -17.07
N TYR A 157 5.50 -33.76 -17.63
CA TYR A 157 5.09 -34.05 -18.99
C TYR A 157 5.96 -33.31 -19.98
N THR A 158 6.45 -33.97 -21.03
CA THR A 158 7.33 -33.38 -22.04
C THR A 158 6.79 -33.58 -23.45
N PHE A 159 6.85 -32.54 -24.28
CA PHE A 159 6.64 -32.58 -25.73
C PHE A 159 7.85 -31.96 -26.43
N THR A 160 8.39 -32.66 -27.43
CA THR A 160 9.57 -32.18 -28.20
C THR A 160 9.26 -32.18 -29.69
N THR A 161 9.64 -31.11 -30.41
CA THR A 161 9.44 -31.02 -31.85
C THR A 161 10.59 -30.31 -32.57
N LYS A 162 10.90 -30.77 -33.79
CA LYS A 162 11.80 -30.12 -34.77
C LYS A 162 11.04 -29.65 -36.02
N ALA A 163 9.72 -29.69 -36.03
CA ALA A 163 8.93 -29.43 -37.25
C ALA A 163 8.46 -27.96 -37.37
N LEU A 164 8.81 -27.11 -36.41
CA LEU A 164 8.47 -25.69 -36.44
C LEU A 164 9.45 -24.90 -37.32
N THR A 165 8.93 -23.90 -38.00
CA THR A 165 9.68 -22.92 -38.78
C THR A 165 10.04 -21.74 -37.90
N ALA A 166 10.98 -20.89 -38.34
CA ALA A 166 11.29 -19.67 -37.63
C ALA A 166 10.04 -18.77 -37.51
N GLY A 167 9.75 -18.28 -36.31
CA GLY A 167 8.53 -17.52 -36.04
C GLY A 167 8.21 -17.33 -34.55
N THR A 168 7.12 -16.61 -34.27
CA THR A 168 6.56 -16.46 -32.93
C THR A 168 5.31 -17.32 -32.79
N TYR A 169 5.21 -18.02 -31.68
CA TYR A 169 4.14 -18.96 -31.39
C TYR A 169 3.56 -18.69 -30.00
N GLU A 170 2.33 -19.14 -29.78
CA GLU A 170 1.67 -19.12 -28.48
C GLU A 170 1.09 -20.49 -28.17
N CYS A 171 1.11 -20.90 -26.89
CA CYS A 171 0.45 -22.13 -26.47
C CYS A 171 -0.04 -22.13 -25.01
N LYS A 172 -0.84 -23.16 -24.70
CA LYS A 172 -1.24 -23.63 -23.37
C LYS A 172 -1.14 -25.15 -23.34
N VAL A 173 -1.01 -25.71 -22.15
CA VAL A 173 -1.16 -27.14 -21.89
C VAL A 173 -2.57 -27.39 -21.41
N ALA A 174 -3.37 -28.03 -22.25
CA ALA A 174 -4.73 -28.47 -21.96
C ALA A 174 -4.70 -29.88 -21.38
N LEU A 175 -5.50 -30.14 -20.35
CA LEU A 175 -5.61 -31.45 -19.72
C LEU A 175 -6.88 -32.16 -20.17
N ASP A 176 -6.79 -33.47 -20.30
CA ASP A 176 -7.87 -34.41 -20.57
C ASP A 176 -8.66 -34.10 -21.85
N GLU A 177 -7.94 -33.63 -22.88
CA GLU A 177 -8.44 -33.38 -24.25
C GLU A 177 -9.50 -32.26 -24.36
N ASP A 178 -9.66 -31.43 -23.32
CA ASP A 178 -10.59 -30.29 -23.31
C ASP A 178 -9.99 -29.01 -22.67
N TRP A 179 -10.79 -27.95 -22.59
CA TRP A 179 -10.38 -26.66 -22.01
C TRP A 179 -10.78 -26.48 -20.53
N GLY A 180 -11.36 -27.49 -19.90
CA GLY A 180 -11.81 -27.43 -18.52
C GLY A 180 -10.66 -27.18 -17.54
N THR A 181 -9.46 -27.68 -17.83
CA THR A 181 -8.24 -27.35 -17.08
C THR A 181 -7.08 -27.10 -18.04
N ALA A 182 -6.48 -25.90 -18.00
CA ALA A 182 -5.32 -25.56 -18.83
C ALA A 182 -4.35 -24.60 -18.14
N TYR A 183 -3.06 -24.69 -18.49
CA TYR A 183 -1.97 -23.89 -17.93
C TYR A 183 -1.06 -23.32 -19.01
N PRO A 184 -0.45 -22.14 -18.83
CA PRO A 184 -0.77 -21.15 -17.81
C PRO A 184 -2.15 -20.50 -18.06
N GLY A 185 -2.64 -19.69 -17.11
CA GLY A 185 -3.95 -19.01 -17.24
C GLY A 185 -4.04 -18.10 -18.48
N SER A 186 -2.93 -17.45 -18.83
CA SER A 186 -2.72 -16.70 -20.08
C SER A 186 -1.92 -17.53 -21.10
N ASN A 187 -1.93 -17.11 -22.37
CA ASN A 187 -1.15 -17.78 -23.42
C ASN A 187 0.37 -17.61 -23.16
N ALA A 188 1.14 -18.69 -23.29
CA ALA A 188 2.60 -18.63 -23.23
C ALA A 188 3.15 -18.36 -24.64
N ALA A 189 3.75 -17.19 -24.85
CA ALA A 189 4.41 -16.84 -26.10
C ALA A 189 5.86 -17.34 -26.13
N PHE A 190 6.33 -17.82 -27.28
CA PHE A 190 7.71 -18.24 -27.49
C PHE A 190 8.17 -18.02 -28.94
N ALA A 191 9.48 -17.91 -29.14
CA ALA A 191 10.08 -17.77 -30.46
C ALA A 191 10.85 -19.03 -30.85
N VAL A 192 10.78 -19.36 -32.14
CA VAL A 192 11.64 -20.33 -32.82
C VAL A 192 12.58 -19.54 -33.71
N GLU A 193 13.88 -19.57 -33.43
CA GLU A 193 14.85 -18.66 -34.08
C GLU A 193 15.24 -19.12 -35.49
N ARG A 194 15.17 -20.43 -35.74
CA ARG A 194 15.57 -21.03 -37.02
C ARG A 194 14.70 -22.23 -37.35
N ASP A 195 14.50 -22.45 -38.64
CA ASP A 195 13.74 -23.61 -39.13
C ASP A 195 14.31 -24.91 -38.57
N ASN A 196 13.40 -25.75 -38.07
CA ASN A 196 13.68 -27.04 -37.47
C ASN A 196 14.55 -27.00 -36.20
N GLN A 197 14.56 -25.88 -35.49
CA GLN A 197 15.10 -25.83 -34.13
C GLN A 197 14.31 -26.78 -33.24
N GLU A 198 15.01 -27.57 -32.43
CA GLU A 198 14.38 -28.48 -31.50
C GLU A 198 13.80 -27.70 -30.33
N MET A 199 12.48 -27.74 -30.18
CA MET A 199 11.76 -27.10 -29.09
C MET A 199 11.31 -28.16 -28.11
N ILE A 200 11.54 -27.91 -26.82
CA ILE A 200 11.14 -28.75 -25.69
C ILE A 200 10.14 -27.94 -24.87
N ILE A 201 8.94 -28.51 -24.69
CA ILE A 201 7.86 -27.97 -23.87
C ILE A 201 7.64 -28.94 -22.73
N THR A 202 7.69 -28.46 -21.49
CA THR A 202 7.47 -29.27 -20.29
C THR A 202 6.32 -28.72 -19.45
N PHE A 203 5.63 -29.59 -18.72
CA PHE A 203 4.55 -29.25 -17.81
C PHE A 203 4.68 -30.04 -16.50
N ASP A 204 4.77 -29.33 -15.38
CA ASP A 204 4.76 -29.93 -14.05
C ASP A 204 3.30 -30.15 -13.57
N SER A 205 2.89 -31.41 -13.52
CA SER A 205 1.56 -31.80 -13.03
C SER A 205 1.43 -31.75 -11.50
N GLY A 206 2.52 -31.49 -10.77
CA GLY A 206 2.60 -31.29 -9.33
C GLY A 206 2.05 -29.95 -8.86
N ALA A 207 2.53 -29.44 -7.72
CA ALA A 207 1.98 -28.21 -7.12
C ALA A 207 2.24 -26.94 -7.94
N SER A 208 3.32 -26.90 -8.74
CA SER A 208 3.71 -25.67 -9.44
C SER A 208 2.84 -25.38 -10.67
N LYS A 209 2.26 -26.41 -11.31
CA LYS A 209 1.49 -26.31 -12.56
C LYS A 209 2.22 -25.56 -13.69
N LYS A 210 3.56 -25.50 -13.64
CA LYS A 210 4.36 -24.63 -14.50
C LYS A 210 4.56 -25.25 -15.87
N VAL A 211 4.42 -24.43 -16.91
CA VAL A 211 4.77 -24.76 -18.31
C VAL A 211 6.09 -24.08 -18.65
N THR A 212 7.08 -24.83 -19.14
CA THR A 212 8.38 -24.29 -19.56
C THR A 212 8.64 -24.62 -21.02
N ILE A 213 9.03 -23.61 -21.82
CA ILE A 213 9.29 -23.73 -23.25
C ILE A 213 10.73 -23.28 -23.52
N ARG A 214 11.54 -24.13 -24.16
CA ARG A 214 12.91 -23.79 -24.53
C ARG A 214 13.36 -24.50 -25.80
N ALA A 215 14.37 -23.96 -26.47
CA ALA A 215 15.11 -24.73 -27.46
C ALA A 215 16.02 -25.77 -26.78
N ALA A 216 16.29 -26.90 -27.40
CA ALA A 216 17.17 -27.93 -26.84
C ALA A 216 18.63 -27.45 -26.71
N ASP A 217 19.04 -26.48 -27.53
CA ASP A 217 20.33 -25.80 -27.45
C ASP A 217 20.31 -24.53 -26.57
N ALA A 218 19.15 -24.12 -26.08
CA ALA A 218 19.05 -23.01 -25.14
C ALA A 218 19.59 -23.41 -23.76
N PRO A 219 20.22 -22.47 -23.04
CA PRO A 219 20.64 -22.70 -21.67
C PRO A 219 19.48 -23.09 -20.74
N ALA A 220 19.75 -23.92 -19.73
CA ALA A 220 18.83 -24.15 -18.64
C ALA A 220 18.98 -23.03 -17.59
N GLY A 221 17.93 -22.22 -17.43
CA GLY A 221 17.91 -21.07 -16.52
C GLY A 221 18.11 -19.71 -17.19
N ASP A 222 18.14 -18.66 -16.39
CA ASP A 222 18.29 -17.27 -16.83
C ASP A 222 19.02 -16.45 -15.75
N LEU A 223 20.15 -15.83 -16.13
CA LEU A 223 20.94 -14.98 -15.25
C LEU A 223 20.37 -13.57 -15.09
N LEU A 224 19.42 -13.15 -15.92
CA LEU A 224 18.67 -11.92 -15.72
C LEU A 224 17.67 -12.05 -14.57
N LEU A 225 17.15 -13.26 -14.31
CA LEU A 225 16.35 -13.58 -13.12
C LEU A 225 17.25 -13.77 -11.90
N ALA A 226 16.72 -13.51 -10.71
CA ALA A 226 17.41 -13.73 -9.44
C ALA A 226 16.54 -14.55 -8.49
N ARG A 227 16.52 -15.87 -8.72
CA ARG A 227 15.69 -16.86 -8.00
C ARG A 227 16.39 -17.51 -6.81
N ALA A 228 17.68 -17.28 -6.65
CA ALA A 228 18.43 -17.66 -5.46
C ALA A 228 18.45 -16.51 -4.45
N HIS A 229 18.47 -16.81 -3.15
CA HIS A 229 18.53 -15.81 -2.08
C HIS A 229 19.77 -16.07 -1.22
N TRP A 230 20.74 -15.16 -1.24
CA TRP A 230 21.89 -15.21 -0.34
C TRP A 230 21.53 -14.50 0.97
N ILE A 231 21.22 -15.28 2.00
CA ILE A 231 20.54 -14.77 3.21
C ILE A 231 21.44 -14.58 4.43
N ALA A 232 22.64 -15.16 4.44
CA ALA A 232 23.66 -14.97 5.47
C ALA A 232 25.05 -15.28 4.90
N ARG A 233 26.13 -14.91 5.61
CA ARG A 233 27.52 -15.04 5.13
C ARG A 233 27.89 -16.41 4.54
N ASP A 234 27.27 -17.49 5.05
CA ASP A 234 27.52 -18.87 4.65
C ASP A 234 26.30 -19.54 4.02
N THR A 235 25.15 -18.88 3.91
CA THR A 235 23.86 -19.54 3.63
C THR A 235 23.18 -18.94 2.40
N VAL A 236 22.89 -19.78 1.41
CA VAL A 236 22.11 -19.46 0.22
C VAL A 236 20.89 -20.37 0.16
N VAL A 237 19.74 -19.84 -0.24
CA VAL A 237 18.49 -20.59 -0.39
C VAL A 237 18.08 -20.56 -1.85
N TRP A 238 17.89 -21.73 -2.46
CA TRP A 238 17.49 -21.80 -3.85
C TRP A 238 16.89 -23.16 -4.18
N SER A 239 15.68 -23.16 -4.73
CA SER A 239 15.09 -24.33 -5.37
C SER A 239 15.09 -24.08 -6.89
N PRO A 240 15.87 -24.86 -7.68
CA PRO A 240 15.82 -24.81 -9.13
C PRO A 240 14.39 -25.00 -9.66
N GLU A 241 14.13 -24.47 -10.86
CA GLU A 241 12.83 -24.61 -11.53
C GLU A 241 12.45 -26.05 -11.84
N VAL A 242 13.45 -26.89 -12.07
CA VAL A 242 13.30 -28.33 -12.27
C VAL A 242 13.68 -29.06 -10.97
N ALA A 243 13.09 -30.23 -10.76
CA ALA A 243 13.45 -31.07 -9.61
C ALA A 243 14.97 -31.30 -9.57
N ALA A 244 15.57 -31.08 -8.40
CA ALA A 244 17.00 -31.30 -8.18
C ALA A 244 17.20 -32.73 -7.64
N PRO A 245 17.55 -33.73 -8.48
CA PRO A 245 17.72 -35.11 -8.03
C PRO A 245 18.88 -35.24 -7.04
N ALA A 246 18.91 -36.37 -6.31
CA ALA A 246 20.02 -36.71 -5.45
C ALA A 246 21.35 -36.71 -6.24
N GLY A 247 22.39 -36.11 -5.65
CA GLY A 247 23.69 -35.93 -6.31
C GLY A 247 23.79 -34.70 -7.21
N THR A 248 22.80 -33.80 -7.20
CA THR A 248 22.91 -32.47 -7.82
C THR A 248 24.07 -31.69 -7.22
N VAL A 249 24.90 -31.11 -8.08
CA VAL A 249 26.02 -30.24 -7.72
C VAL A 249 25.56 -28.79 -7.87
N PHE A 250 25.55 -28.07 -6.75
CA PHE A 250 25.28 -26.64 -6.73
C PHE A 250 26.59 -25.86 -6.72
N LYS A 251 26.66 -24.78 -7.51
CA LYS A 251 27.81 -23.88 -7.54
C LYS A 251 27.38 -22.43 -7.42
N LEU A 252 28.18 -21.65 -6.71
CA LEU A 252 28.10 -20.20 -6.67
C LEU A 252 29.20 -19.65 -7.59
N HIS A 253 28.79 -18.86 -8.60
CA HIS A 253 29.64 -18.23 -9.59
C HIS A 253 29.79 -16.74 -9.28
N THR A 254 30.99 -16.22 -9.47
CA THR A 254 31.32 -14.81 -9.23
C THR A 254 32.16 -14.25 -10.37
N ALA A 255 31.84 -13.03 -10.79
CA ALA A 255 32.65 -12.27 -11.75
C ALA A 255 32.80 -10.82 -11.26
N PRO A 256 34.03 -10.40 -10.88
CA PRO A 256 34.24 -9.07 -10.31
C PRO A 256 33.74 -7.92 -11.18
N THR A 257 33.83 -8.03 -12.51
CA THR A 257 33.41 -6.97 -13.45
C THR A 257 32.08 -7.25 -14.14
N GLY A 258 31.40 -8.33 -13.78
CA GLY A 258 30.26 -8.85 -14.55
C GLY A 258 30.68 -9.51 -15.87
N GLY A 259 29.71 -9.67 -16.77
CA GLY A 259 29.90 -10.30 -18.08
C GLY A 259 29.76 -11.83 -18.10
N MET A 260 29.24 -12.44 -17.03
CA MET A 260 28.89 -13.86 -17.09
C MET A 260 27.79 -14.10 -18.11
N THR A 261 27.99 -15.14 -18.93
CA THR A 261 27.01 -15.60 -19.91
C THR A 261 26.55 -17.00 -19.56
N LEU A 262 25.36 -17.35 -20.02
CA LEU A 262 24.78 -18.67 -19.83
C LEU A 262 24.62 -19.35 -21.18
N ASN A 263 25.15 -20.57 -21.32
CA ASN A 263 24.97 -21.41 -22.49
C ASN A 263 24.60 -22.83 -22.08
N SER A 264 24.41 -23.73 -23.06
CA SER A 264 24.04 -25.13 -22.82
C SER A 264 25.03 -25.94 -21.97
N THR A 265 26.27 -25.45 -21.81
CA THR A 265 27.31 -26.07 -20.96
C THR A 265 27.39 -25.46 -19.55
N GLY A 266 26.59 -24.44 -19.26
CA GLY A 266 26.50 -23.78 -17.97
C GLY A 266 27.01 -22.33 -17.98
N VAL A 267 27.21 -21.78 -16.79
CA VAL A 267 27.67 -20.39 -16.59
C VAL A 267 29.13 -20.24 -17.01
N GLN A 268 29.43 -19.22 -17.82
CA GLN A 268 30.76 -18.90 -18.33
C GLN A 268 31.20 -17.50 -17.86
N GLY A 269 32.52 -17.23 -17.91
CA GLY A 269 33.06 -15.88 -17.67
C GLY A 269 33.27 -15.49 -16.21
N GLY A 270 33.15 -16.43 -15.27
CA GLY A 270 33.38 -16.22 -13.84
C GLY A 270 34.22 -17.32 -13.18
N THR A 271 34.40 -17.20 -11.87
CA THR A 271 34.97 -18.25 -10.99
C THR A 271 33.86 -18.90 -10.18
N ALA A 272 33.99 -20.19 -9.85
CA ALA A 272 32.93 -20.93 -9.18
C ALA A 272 33.45 -21.70 -7.95
N VAL A 273 32.65 -21.70 -6.89
CA VAL A 273 32.84 -22.56 -5.72
C VAL A 273 31.63 -23.49 -5.55
N THR A 274 31.86 -24.68 -5.00
CA THR A 274 30.80 -25.67 -4.77
C THR A 274 30.06 -25.34 -3.48
N LEU A 275 28.73 -25.41 -3.52
CA LEU A 275 27.87 -25.31 -2.34
C LEU A 275 27.43 -26.70 -1.88
N THR A 276 27.27 -26.90 -0.58
CA THR A 276 26.75 -28.14 0.00
C THR A 276 25.30 -27.98 0.46
N VAL A 277 24.44 -28.96 0.18
CA VAL A 277 23.07 -28.97 0.70
C VAL A 277 23.10 -29.15 2.22
N ASP A 278 22.38 -28.30 2.95
CA ASP A 278 22.15 -28.45 4.37
C ASP A 278 20.81 -29.18 4.63
N PRO A 279 20.85 -30.45 5.08
CA PRO A 279 19.63 -31.21 5.31
C PRO A 279 18.82 -30.69 6.52
N ALA A 280 19.39 -29.84 7.38
CA ALA A 280 18.66 -29.24 8.49
C ALA A 280 17.71 -28.12 8.04
N GLY A 281 17.90 -27.57 6.83
CA GLY A 281 17.11 -26.45 6.32
C GLY A 281 17.40 -25.13 7.03
N LEU A 282 16.42 -24.22 7.03
CA LEU A 282 16.55 -22.91 7.69
C LEU A 282 16.57 -23.07 9.21
N THR A 283 17.43 -22.31 9.89
CA THR A 283 17.33 -22.14 11.35
C THR A 283 16.01 -21.44 11.71
N ALA A 284 15.55 -21.58 12.96
CA ALA A 284 14.30 -20.95 13.41
C ALA A 284 14.31 -19.42 13.20
N ALA A 285 15.43 -18.75 13.45
CA ALA A 285 15.58 -17.31 13.24
C ALA A 285 15.50 -16.94 11.74
N GLN A 286 16.11 -17.74 10.86
CA GLN A 286 16.03 -17.53 9.41
C GLN A 286 14.62 -17.81 8.88
N ALA A 287 13.95 -18.85 9.37
CA ALA A 287 12.58 -19.18 8.98
C ALA A 287 11.59 -18.09 9.39
N GLU A 288 11.78 -17.47 10.57
CA GLU A 288 10.95 -16.34 11.01
C GLU A 288 11.21 -15.08 10.18
N ARG A 289 12.48 -14.79 9.88
CA ARG A 289 12.86 -13.62 9.08
C ARG A 289 12.47 -13.75 7.60
N PHE A 290 12.58 -14.95 7.03
CA PHE A 290 12.35 -15.22 5.61
C PHE A 290 11.23 -16.24 5.42
N LYS A 291 10.01 -15.90 5.90
CA LYS A 291 8.84 -16.81 5.86
C LYS A 291 8.54 -17.35 4.47
N ASN A 292 8.69 -16.52 3.45
CA ASN A 292 8.48 -16.87 2.04
C ASN A 292 9.52 -17.89 1.49
N LEU A 293 10.61 -18.15 2.21
CA LEU A 293 11.67 -19.07 1.80
C LEU A 293 11.61 -20.43 2.51
N GLN A 294 10.66 -20.63 3.42
CA GLN A 294 10.51 -21.90 4.13
C GLN A 294 10.22 -23.05 3.15
N GLY A 295 10.79 -24.23 3.44
CA GLY A 295 10.65 -25.43 2.61
C GLY A 295 11.54 -25.47 1.35
N ARG A 296 12.29 -24.40 1.04
CA ARG A 296 13.25 -24.37 -0.08
C ARG A 296 14.58 -25.01 0.31
N THR A 297 15.34 -25.46 -0.70
CA THR A 297 16.67 -26.06 -0.49
C THR A 297 17.65 -25.04 0.07
N VAL A 298 18.31 -25.40 1.16
CA VAL A 298 19.34 -24.58 1.81
C VAL A 298 20.72 -25.09 1.42
N LEU A 299 21.58 -24.16 1.02
CA LEU A 299 22.91 -24.39 0.50
C LEU A 299 23.93 -23.64 1.36
N LYS A 300 25.08 -24.26 1.62
CA LYS A 300 26.14 -23.73 2.46
C LYS A 300 27.42 -23.48 1.67
N LEU A 301 28.06 -22.34 1.94
CA LEU A 301 29.44 -22.07 1.55
C LEU A 301 30.39 -22.81 2.50
N ALA A 302 31.55 -23.23 2.00
CA ALA A 302 32.61 -23.77 2.84
C ALA A 302 33.22 -22.66 3.72
N GLU A 303 33.69 -23.01 4.92
CA GLU A 303 34.28 -22.06 5.87
C GLU A 303 35.42 -21.22 5.26
N ALA A 304 36.25 -21.84 4.40
CA ALA A 304 37.34 -21.17 3.70
C ALA A 304 36.85 -20.11 2.68
N ASP A 305 35.64 -20.27 2.16
CA ASP A 305 35.05 -19.39 1.14
C ASP A 305 34.26 -18.23 1.75
N VAL A 306 33.76 -18.37 2.98
CA VAL A 306 32.99 -17.32 3.68
C VAL A 306 33.76 -16.01 3.78
N ALA A 307 35.08 -16.05 3.94
CA ALA A 307 35.94 -14.86 3.99
C ALA A 307 35.92 -14.04 2.69
N ASN A 308 35.54 -14.64 1.55
CA ASN A 308 35.49 -13.98 0.25
C ASN A 308 34.12 -13.33 -0.04
N ALA A 309 33.08 -13.62 0.76
CA ALA A 309 31.71 -13.18 0.50
C ALA A 309 31.61 -11.66 0.27
N ALA A 310 32.18 -10.85 1.17
CA ALA A 310 32.19 -9.38 1.05
C ALA A 310 32.87 -8.88 -0.23
N THR A 311 33.84 -9.62 -0.78
CA THR A 311 34.49 -9.27 -2.05
C THR A 311 33.62 -9.67 -3.25
N TRP A 312 33.01 -10.85 -3.19
CA TRP A 312 32.15 -11.37 -4.26
C TRP A 312 30.87 -10.54 -4.45
N LEU A 313 30.31 -10.00 -3.37
CA LEU A 313 29.12 -9.13 -3.40
C LEU A 313 29.34 -7.80 -4.15
N LYS A 314 30.59 -7.42 -4.45
CA LYS A 314 30.91 -6.24 -5.27
C LYS A 314 30.91 -6.50 -6.79
N GLY A 315 30.54 -7.70 -7.22
CA GLY A 315 30.51 -8.12 -8.61
C GLY A 315 29.22 -8.85 -8.96
N GLN A 316 29.22 -9.54 -10.10
CA GLN A 316 28.10 -10.40 -10.47
C GLN A 316 28.15 -11.71 -9.69
N VAL A 317 27.01 -12.12 -9.13
CA VAL A 317 26.83 -13.39 -8.42
C VAL A 317 25.72 -14.19 -9.09
N ALA A 318 26.00 -15.46 -9.39
CA ALA A 318 25.03 -16.40 -9.95
C ALA A 318 25.14 -17.77 -9.30
N LEU A 319 24.11 -18.60 -9.45
CA LEU A 319 24.10 -19.99 -9.07
C LEU A 319 23.86 -20.87 -10.29
N SER A 320 24.38 -22.09 -10.24
CA SER A 320 24.03 -23.16 -11.18
C SER A 320 23.77 -24.47 -10.46
N ALA A 321 22.81 -25.23 -10.94
CA ALA A 321 22.56 -26.61 -10.54
C ALA A 321 22.87 -27.54 -11.72
N THR A 322 23.66 -28.58 -11.47
CA THR A 322 24.02 -29.59 -12.47
C THR A 322 23.75 -30.97 -11.91
N SER A 323 23.14 -31.86 -12.69
CA SER A 323 22.89 -33.24 -12.27
C SER A 323 24.20 -34.01 -12.03
N ALA A 324 24.11 -35.17 -11.38
CA ALA A 324 25.27 -36.06 -11.20
C ALA A 324 25.92 -36.49 -12.54
N ALA A 325 25.16 -36.46 -13.64
CA ALA A 325 25.64 -36.77 -14.99
C ALA A 325 26.26 -35.56 -15.72
N GLY A 326 26.32 -34.39 -15.09
CA GLY A 326 26.89 -33.19 -15.69
C GLY A 326 25.91 -32.39 -16.56
N VAL A 327 24.61 -32.69 -16.52
CA VAL A 327 23.58 -31.98 -17.28
C VAL A 327 23.14 -30.73 -16.52
N MET A 328 23.13 -29.58 -17.19
CA MET A 328 22.66 -28.32 -16.60
C MET A 328 21.16 -28.41 -16.30
N LEU A 329 20.79 -28.18 -15.03
CA LEU A 329 19.41 -28.22 -14.56
C LEU A 329 18.80 -26.82 -14.55
N ASP A 330 19.51 -25.86 -13.98
CA ASP A 330 19.07 -24.46 -13.89
C ASP A 330 20.25 -23.54 -13.57
N ALA A 331 20.08 -22.25 -13.82
CA ALA A 331 21.00 -21.18 -13.44
C ALA A 331 20.21 -19.89 -13.18
N THR A 332 20.65 -19.11 -12.20
CA THR A 332 20.00 -17.84 -11.85
C THR A 332 20.95 -16.90 -11.12
N SER A 333 20.66 -15.60 -11.10
CA SER A 333 21.34 -14.66 -10.19
C SER A 333 20.86 -14.82 -8.73
N ALA A 334 21.55 -14.16 -7.80
CA ALA A 334 21.16 -14.15 -6.39
C ALA A 334 20.61 -12.79 -5.94
N GLN A 335 19.57 -12.81 -5.10
CA GLN A 335 19.13 -11.67 -4.29
C GLN A 335 20.02 -11.57 -3.04
N LEU A 336 20.52 -10.37 -2.75
CA LEU A 336 21.66 -10.18 -1.85
C LEU A 336 21.30 -9.51 -0.50
N ALA A 337 20.06 -9.09 -0.30
CA ALA A 337 19.67 -8.27 0.85
C ALA A 337 20.01 -8.92 2.21
N GLY A 338 19.71 -10.21 2.37
CA GLY A 338 19.93 -10.90 3.65
C GLY A 338 21.42 -11.01 4.04
N VAL A 339 22.29 -11.35 3.09
CA VAL A 339 23.74 -11.41 3.36
C VAL A 339 24.35 -10.02 3.56
N LEU A 340 23.84 -8.99 2.88
CA LEU A 340 24.26 -7.61 3.12
C LEU A 340 23.89 -7.16 4.54
N ASP A 341 22.75 -7.57 5.07
CA ASP A 341 22.40 -7.29 6.47
C ASP A 341 23.28 -8.03 7.48
N ASP A 342 23.60 -9.31 7.25
CA ASP A 342 24.49 -10.08 8.13
C ASP A 342 25.92 -9.52 8.17
N LEU A 343 26.41 -9.00 7.04
CA LEU A 343 27.78 -8.50 6.92
C LEU A 343 27.90 -7.00 7.25
N ASP A 344 27.00 -6.18 6.71
CA ASP A 344 27.21 -4.75 6.52
C ASP A 344 26.10 -3.86 7.12
N ALA A 345 25.10 -4.42 7.84
CA ALA A 345 24.17 -3.57 8.59
C ALA A 345 24.93 -2.61 9.52
N TYR A 346 24.53 -1.34 9.51
CA TYR A 346 25.25 -0.22 10.13
C TYR A 346 24.30 0.65 10.94
N ASP A 347 24.63 0.91 12.20
CA ASP A 347 23.82 1.67 13.15
C ASP A 347 24.27 3.12 13.33
N GLY A 348 25.46 3.48 12.83
CA GLY A 348 26.02 4.83 12.97
C GLY A 348 25.38 5.88 12.04
N ALA A 349 25.97 7.07 12.00
CA ALA A 349 25.43 8.20 11.24
C ALA A 349 25.66 8.06 9.73
N LEU A 350 24.66 8.42 8.94
CA LEU A 350 24.70 8.52 7.47
C LEU A 350 24.33 9.94 7.04
N GLY A 351 24.60 10.27 5.77
CA GLY A 351 24.42 11.63 5.25
C GLY A 351 25.51 12.59 5.72
N ALA A 352 25.20 13.88 5.69
CA ALA A 352 26.09 14.94 6.17
C ALA A 352 25.95 15.15 7.68
N THR A 353 27.07 15.07 8.40
CA THR A 353 27.16 15.39 9.84
C THR A 353 28.23 16.44 10.07
N PHE A 354 28.14 17.21 11.16
CA PHE A 354 29.08 18.28 11.47
C PHE A 354 29.75 18.07 12.82
N GLU A 355 31.06 18.25 12.87
CA GLU A 355 31.83 18.34 14.10
C GLU A 355 32.67 19.63 14.08
N ASN A 356 32.47 20.52 15.06
CA ASN A 356 33.13 21.84 15.12
C ASN A 356 33.03 22.65 13.79
N GLY A 357 31.89 22.54 13.10
CA GLY A 357 31.64 23.20 11.81
C GLY A 357 32.28 22.53 10.59
N ILE A 358 32.94 21.39 10.76
CA ILE A 358 33.53 20.60 9.67
C ILE A 358 32.57 19.48 9.28
N PRO A 359 32.15 19.38 8.01
CA PRO A 359 31.26 18.33 7.56
C PRO A 359 32.00 17.01 7.27
N THR A 360 31.41 15.90 7.69
CA THR A 360 31.73 14.54 7.23
C THR A 360 30.50 13.94 6.57
N LEU A 361 30.67 13.50 5.31
CA LEU A 361 29.64 12.82 4.53
C LEU A 361 29.88 11.31 4.59
N ARG A 362 28.79 10.55 4.80
CA ARG A 362 28.83 9.08 4.89
C ARG A 362 27.72 8.45 4.05
N LEU A 363 28.10 7.51 3.19
CA LEU A 363 27.18 6.76 2.32
C LEU A 363 27.33 5.26 2.56
N TRP A 364 26.22 4.57 2.85
CA TRP A 364 26.21 3.11 2.89
C TRP A 364 26.09 2.55 1.47
N ALA A 365 27.17 1.94 0.99
CA ALA A 365 27.26 1.36 -0.36
C ALA A 365 28.17 0.12 -0.36
N PRO A 366 27.74 -0.99 0.30
CA PRO A 366 28.57 -2.18 0.52
C PRO A 366 28.99 -2.89 -0.77
N THR A 367 28.15 -2.85 -1.80
CA THR A 367 28.40 -3.48 -3.10
C THR A 367 29.19 -2.58 -4.07
N ALA A 368 29.42 -1.31 -3.70
CA ALA A 368 30.18 -0.39 -4.53
C ALA A 368 31.66 -0.78 -4.61
N LYS A 369 32.23 -0.57 -5.80
CA LYS A 369 33.66 -0.70 -6.08
C LYS A 369 34.43 0.55 -5.72
N SER A 370 33.86 1.71 -6.03
CA SER A 370 34.40 3.01 -5.70
C SER A 370 33.27 4.01 -5.48
N VAL A 371 33.51 5.00 -4.63
CA VAL A 371 32.62 6.14 -4.43
C VAL A 371 33.46 7.42 -4.44
N ASN A 372 33.05 8.40 -5.23
CA ASN A 372 33.58 9.76 -5.18
C ASN A 372 32.48 10.74 -4.81
N LEU A 373 32.84 11.80 -4.08
CA LEU A 373 31.99 12.96 -3.86
C LEU A 373 32.29 14.01 -4.93
N LEU A 374 31.27 14.43 -5.68
CA LEU A 374 31.36 15.50 -6.67
C LEU A 374 30.87 16.79 -6.04
N LEU A 375 31.76 17.74 -5.72
CA LEU A 375 31.42 19.00 -5.06
C LEU A 375 31.25 20.15 -6.05
N PHE A 376 30.10 20.80 -6.01
CA PHE A 376 29.73 21.94 -6.84
C PHE A 376 29.76 23.24 -6.01
N ALA A 377 30.08 24.35 -6.66
CA ALA A 377 30.10 25.67 -6.01
C ALA A 377 28.69 26.28 -5.88
N ASP A 378 27.79 25.92 -6.79
CA ASP A 378 26.41 26.38 -6.87
C ASP A 378 25.46 25.21 -7.13
N GLY A 379 24.17 25.53 -7.20
CA GLY A 379 23.10 24.55 -7.36
C GLY A 379 22.84 24.07 -8.79
N SER A 380 23.70 24.39 -9.76
CA SER A 380 23.50 23.93 -11.13
C SER A 380 24.22 22.59 -11.37
N PRO A 381 23.53 21.54 -11.84
CA PRO A 381 24.19 20.26 -12.16
C PRO A 381 25.14 20.35 -13.37
N THR A 382 25.07 21.44 -14.14
CA THR A 382 25.96 21.69 -15.30
C THR A 382 27.25 22.41 -14.92
N SER A 383 27.35 22.93 -13.69
CA SER A 383 28.53 23.61 -13.19
C SER A 383 29.72 22.66 -13.04
N THR A 384 30.93 23.24 -13.05
CA THR A 384 32.15 22.47 -12.80
C THR A 384 32.18 21.97 -11.36
N PHE A 385 32.58 20.71 -11.17
CA PHE A 385 32.72 20.10 -9.86
C PHE A 385 34.16 19.73 -9.52
N THR A 386 34.46 19.65 -8.22
CA THR A 386 35.66 19.02 -7.68
C THR A 386 35.34 17.58 -7.30
N ARG A 387 36.09 16.61 -7.84
CA ARG A 387 35.96 15.19 -7.48
C ARG A 387 36.84 14.88 -6.27
N VAL A 388 36.23 14.37 -5.20
CA VAL A 388 36.91 13.95 -3.96
C VAL A 388 36.70 12.45 -3.77
N PRO A 389 37.75 11.62 -3.82
CA PRO A 389 37.63 10.19 -3.53
C PRO A 389 37.16 9.96 -2.09
N MET A 390 36.15 9.10 -1.90
CA MET A 390 35.71 8.68 -0.57
C MET A 390 36.52 7.47 -0.09
N THR A 391 36.71 7.36 1.21
CA THR A 391 37.41 6.24 1.84
C THR A 391 36.40 5.17 2.25
N ALA A 392 36.59 3.93 1.79
CA ALA A 392 35.83 2.78 2.28
C ALA A 392 36.19 2.51 3.75
N GLY A 393 35.18 2.42 4.60
CA GLY A 393 35.28 2.05 6.01
C GLY A 393 34.64 0.69 6.29
N ASP A 394 34.40 0.42 7.57
CA ASP A 394 33.71 -0.79 8.01
C ASP A 394 32.24 -0.80 7.56
N LYS A 395 31.65 -1.99 7.49
CA LYS A 395 30.21 -2.19 7.24
C LYS A 395 29.69 -1.53 5.96
N GLY A 396 30.52 -1.52 4.91
CA GLY A 396 30.14 -0.96 3.60
C GLY A 396 29.97 0.56 3.55
N VAL A 397 30.39 1.31 4.59
CA VAL A 397 30.24 2.77 4.65
C VAL A 397 31.42 3.46 3.97
N TRP A 398 31.15 4.34 3.02
CA TRP A 398 32.12 5.23 2.40
C TRP A 398 32.04 6.61 3.04
N SER A 399 33.19 7.25 3.29
CA SER A 399 33.23 8.56 3.93
C SER A 399 34.21 9.54 3.33
N ALA A 400 33.88 10.83 3.39
CA ALA A 400 34.80 11.94 3.13
C ALA A 400 34.58 13.04 4.17
N THR A 401 35.68 13.53 4.75
CA THR A 401 35.67 14.69 5.65
C THR A 401 36.27 15.88 4.94
N GLY A 402 35.52 16.98 4.91
CA GLY A 402 35.92 18.21 4.25
C GLY A 402 36.62 19.20 5.17
N ASP A 403 36.55 20.46 4.78
CA ASP A 403 36.82 21.62 5.64
C ASP A 403 35.53 22.44 5.82
N ALA A 404 35.56 23.46 6.67
CA ALA A 404 34.38 24.28 6.96
C ALA A 404 33.79 25.00 5.71
N THR A 405 34.54 25.14 4.61
CA THR A 405 34.06 25.77 3.36
C THR A 405 33.20 24.85 2.51
N TRP A 406 33.06 23.57 2.89
CA TRP A 406 32.12 22.65 2.27
C TRP A 406 30.67 22.91 2.70
N LYS A 407 30.45 23.56 3.85
CA LYS A 407 29.11 23.96 4.27
C LYS A 407 28.43 24.78 3.17
N ASN A 408 27.18 24.45 2.88
CA ASN A 408 26.32 25.02 1.84
C ASN A 408 26.74 24.71 0.39
N ARG A 409 27.80 23.95 0.15
CA ARG A 409 28.11 23.44 -1.20
C ARG A 409 27.12 22.36 -1.61
N TYR A 410 26.95 22.20 -2.91
CA TYR A 410 26.11 21.17 -3.51
C TYR A 410 26.96 19.96 -3.91
N PHE A 411 26.33 18.78 -3.99
CA PHE A 411 27.05 17.56 -4.30
C PHE A 411 26.20 16.45 -4.92
N LEU A 412 26.92 15.51 -5.54
CA LEU A 412 26.45 14.18 -5.90
C LEU A 412 27.47 13.13 -5.46
N TYR A 413 27.02 11.91 -5.23
CA TYR A 413 27.89 10.75 -5.21
C TYR A 413 28.07 10.20 -6.63
N GLU A 414 29.32 9.89 -6.99
CA GLU A 414 29.67 9.10 -8.17
C GLU A 414 30.00 7.68 -7.71
N VAL A 415 29.07 6.74 -7.90
CA VAL A 415 29.12 5.37 -7.38
C VAL A 415 29.39 4.40 -8.53
N GLU A 416 30.47 3.63 -8.44
CA GLU A 416 30.76 2.53 -9.36
C GLU A 416 30.25 1.20 -8.76
N VAL A 417 29.26 0.58 -9.38
CA VAL A 417 28.56 -0.59 -8.81
C VAL A 417 28.11 -1.57 -9.90
N TYR A 418 28.06 -2.86 -9.58
CA TYR A 418 27.50 -3.87 -10.46
C TYR A 418 25.97 -3.82 -10.45
N VAL A 419 25.35 -3.80 -11.63
CA VAL A 419 23.89 -3.82 -11.78
C VAL A 419 23.48 -5.05 -12.58
N ARG A 420 22.69 -5.94 -11.95
CA ARG A 420 22.26 -7.21 -12.56
C ARG A 420 21.59 -7.02 -13.92
N LYS A 421 20.59 -6.12 -14.00
CA LYS A 421 19.83 -5.88 -15.25
C LYS A 421 20.71 -5.35 -16.38
N GLU A 422 21.82 -4.71 -16.06
CA GLU A 422 22.81 -4.21 -17.03
C GLU A 422 23.89 -5.25 -17.37
N GLY A 423 24.01 -6.32 -16.57
CA GLY A 423 25.02 -7.37 -16.73
C GLY A 423 26.47 -6.90 -16.49
N LYS A 424 26.69 -5.66 -16.03
CA LYS A 424 27.99 -5.00 -15.95
C LYS A 424 28.08 -4.03 -14.77
N VAL A 425 29.30 -3.56 -14.53
CA VAL A 425 29.57 -2.42 -13.65
C VAL A 425 29.20 -1.13 -14.36
N VAL A 426 28.46 -0.26 -13.69
CA VAL A 426 28.06 1.08 -14.16
C VAL A 426 28.56 2.15 -13.21
N THR A 427 28.60 3.40 -13.69
CA THR A 427 28.91 4.57 -12.89
C THR A 427 27.66 5.43 -12.77
N ASN A 428 27.13 5.54 -11.56
CA ASN A 428 25.97 6.36 -11.24
C ASN A 428 26.38 7.69 -10.64
N ARG A 429 25.70 8.76 -11.05
CA ARG A 429 25.72 10.05 -10.34
C ARG A 429 24.37 10.23 -9.70
N VAL A 430 24.36 10.35 -8.38
CA VAL A 430 23.15 10.22 -7.57
C VAL A 430 23.24 11.12 -6.34
N THR A 431 22.11 11.67 -5.94
CA THR A 431 21.94 12.44 -4.71
C THR A 431 22.07 11.55 -3.47
N ASP A 432 22.16 12.18 -2.29
CA ASP A 432 22.23 11.50 -1.00
C ASP A 432 20.85 11.02 -0.55
N PRO A 433 20.64 9.74 -0.22
CA PRO A 433 19.42 9.25 0.43
C PRO A 433 19.07 9.98 1.74
N TYR A 434 20.08 10.50 2.43
CA TYR A 434 19.97 11.28 3.67
C TYR A 434 20.09 12.79 3.41
N SER A 435 19.73 13.25 2.22
CA SER A 435 19.65 14.69 1.91
C SER A 435 18.74 15.39 2.92
N VAL A 436 19.16 16.58 3.35
CA VAL A 436 18.37 17.51 4.19
C VAL A 436 18.10 18.85 3.52
N ALA A 437 18.68 19.06 2.34
CA ALA A 437 18.50 20.22 1.46
C ALA A 437 18.93 19.85 0.04
N LEU A 438 18.28 20.46 -0.95
CA LEU A 438 18.40 20.10 -2.37
C LEU A 438 18.48 21.37 -3.25
N SER A 439 19.02 21.23 -4.45
CA SER A 439 18.81 22.20 -5.53
C SER A 439 17.40 22.09 -6.10
N ILE A 440 17.04 23.02 -6.97
CA ILE A 440 15.80 22.91 -7.74
C ILE A 440 15.73 21.56 -8.50
N ASN A 441 14.54 20.97 -8.55
CA ASN A 441 14.23 19.65 -9.11
C ASN A 441 15.07 18.50 -8.53
N SER A 442 15.63 18.72 -7.35
CA SER A 442 16.38 17.71 -6.61
C SER A 442 17.55 17.14 -7.41
N GLU A 443 18.14 17.97 -8.27
CA GLU A 443 19.24 17.59 -9.16
C GLU A 443 20.58 17.44 -8.41
N LEU A 444 20.76 18.13 -7.28
CA LEU A 444 21.94 18.08 -6.42
C LEU A 444 21.53 18.11 -4.93
N SER A 445 22.20 17.32 -4.10
CA SER A 445 22.13 17.43 -2.64
C SER A 445 22.91 18.65 -2.15
N GLN A 446 22.58 19.20 -0.98
CA GLN A 446 23.31 20.31 -0.36
C GLN A 446 23.83 19.94 1.04
N ILE A 447 25.08 20.31 1.35
CA ILE A 447 25.71 20.07 2.65
C ILE A 447 25.23 21.11 3.66
N VAL A 448 24.18 20.77 4.42
CA VAL A 448 23.50 21.72 5.33
C VAL A 448 23.48 21.21 6.76
N ASP A 449 23.75 22.12 7.70
CA ASP A 449 23.59 21.89 9.13
C ASP A 449 22.22 22.41 9.58
N LEU A 450 21.25 21.51 9.80
CA LEU A 450 19.89 21.89 10.20
C LEU A 450 19.83 22.59 11.58
N SER A 451 20.91 22.54 12.37
CA SER A 451 21.04 23.25 13.65
C SER A 451 21.48 24.71 13.49
N ASP A 452 21.82 25.15 12.27
CA ASP A 452 22.19 26.54 12.00
C ASP A 452 21.02 27.48 12.38
N PRO A 453 21.25 28.45 13.29
CA PRO A 453 20.23 29.42 13.67
C PRO A 453 19.66 30.23 12.51
N ALA A 454 20.39 30.40 11.40
CA ALA A 454 19.89 31.08 10.21
C ALA A 454 18.75 30.33 9.51
N LEU A 455 18.59 29.03 9.80
CA LEU A 455 17.52 28.20 9.26
C LEU A 455 16.29 28.14 10.19
N ALA A 456 16.31 28.82 11.34
CA ALA A 456 15.24 28.80 12.32
C ALA A 456 14.47 30.13 12.30
N PRO A 457 13.12 30.11 12.21
CA PRO A 457 12.35 31.34 12.40
C PRO A 457 12.49 31.86 13.84
N GLN A 458 12.17 33.14 14.03
CA GLN A 458 12.22 33.76 15.36
C GLN A 458 11.36 32.98 16.36
N GLY A 459 11.92 32.64 17.52
CA GLY A 459 11.21 31.89 18.57
C GLY A 459 11.14 30.38 18.37
N TRP A 460 11.74 29.81 17.31
CA TRP A 460 11.69 28.36 17.01
C TRP A 460 12.16 27.47 18.17
N SER A 461 13.27 27.82 18.83
CA SER A 461 13.83 27.01 19.92
C SER A 461 12.93 26.96 21.16
N THR A 462 12.06 27.94 21.33
CA THR A 462 11.12 28.06 22.45
C THR A 462 9.67 27.87 22.01
N LEU A 463 9.44 27.32 20.80
CA LEU A 463 8.09 27.07 20.29
C LEU A 463 7.34 26.13 21.23
N ALA A 464 6.29 26.65 21.87
CA ALA A 464 5.36 25.87 22.65
C ALA A 464 4.37 25.17 21.72
N LYS A 465 4.04 23.92 22.04
CA LYS A 465 3.03 23.14 21.32
C LYS A 465 1.65 23.33 21.96
N PRO A 466 0.55 23.33 21.18
CA PRO A 466 -0.80 23.23 21.73
C PRO A 466 -0.90 22.04 22.70
N VAL A 467 -1.62 22.21 23.81
CA VAL A 467 -1.73 21.16 24.84
C VAL A 467 -2.41 19.92 24.24
N LEU A 468 -1.87 18.75 24.53
CA LEU A 468 -2.44 17.45 24.20
C LEU A 468 -2.32 16.57 25.43
N GLU A 469 -3.43 16.27 26.11
CA GLU A 469 -3.39 15.46 27.34
C GLU A 469 -3.34 13.97 27.05
N ALA A 470 -4.09 13.52 26.04
CA ALA A 470 -4.13 12.14 25.60
C ALA A 470 -4.37 12.04 24.08
N PRO A 471 -3.94 10.95 23.42
CA PRO A 471 -4.20 10.75 21.98
C PRO A 471 -5.67 10.78 21.57
N GLU A 472 -6.62 10.41 22.44
CA GLU A 472 -8.06 10.44 22.14
C GLU A 472 -8.64 11.86 22.04
N ASP A 473 -7.87 12.87 22.45
CA ASP A 473 -8.18 14.28 22.27
C ASP A 473 -7.84 14.79 20.86
N ILE A 474 -7.17 13.96 20.06
CA ILE A 474 -6.83 14.28 18.68
C ILE A 474 -8.11 14.36 17.85
N VAL A 475 -8.17 15.38 16.99
CA VAL A 475 -9.09 15.51 15.87
C VAL A 475 -8.26 15.95 14.67
N LEU A 476 -8.25 15.12 13.62
CA LEU A 476 -7.42 15.28 12.43
C LEU A 476 -8.18 15.99 11.31
N TYR A 477 -7.51 16.92 10.64
CA TYR A 477 -7.99 17.59 9.43
C TYR A 477 -6.95 17.44 8.32
N GLU A 478 -7.25 16.62 7.31
CA GLU A 478 -6.36 16.30 6.21
C GLU A 478 -6.41 17.37 5.11
N LEU A 479 -5.28 18.02 4.85
CA LEU A 479 -5.16 19.19 4.00
C LEU A 479 -3.94 19.06 3.08
N HIS A 480 -4.11 19.43 1.81
CA HIS A 480 -2.99 19.56 0.88
C HIS A 480 -2.42 20.99 0.90
N ALA A 481 -1.09 21.12 0.92
CA ALA A 481 -0.42 22.42 1.05
C ALA A 481 -0.77 23.39 -0.10
N ARG A 482 -0.98 22.87 -1.31
CA ARG A 482 -1.41 23.68 -2.46
C ARG A 482 -2.89 24.04 -2.39
N ASP A 483 -3.76 23.06 -2.13
CA ASP A 483 -5.22 23.25 -2.03
C ASP A 483 -5.56 24.35 -1.02
N PHE A 484 -4.78 24.42 0.06
CA PHE A 484 -4.94 25.40 1.12
C PHE A 484 -4.97 26.85 0.61
N SER A 485 -4.19 27.20 -0.39
CA SER A 485 -3.98 28.63 -0.70
C SER A 485 -3.86 28.98 -2.18
N ILE A 486 -3.78 28.02 -3.09
CA ILE A 486 -3.57 28.34 -4.52
C ILE A 486 -4.68 29.23 -5.09
N ASN A 487 -5.90 29.10 -4.57
CA ASN A 487 -7.07 29.90 -4.93
C ASN A 487 -7.46 30.96 -3.87
N ASP A 488 -6.71 31.10 -2.78
CA ASP A 488 -6.99 32.11 -1.74
C ASP A 488 -6.41 33.47 -2.17
N LEU A 489 -7.28 34.35 -2.66
CA LEU A 489 -6.87 35.68 -3.15
C LEU A 489 -6.40 36.63 -2.03
N THR A 490 -6.62 36.29 -0.77
CA THR A 490 -6.11 37.04 0.38
C THR A 490 -4.64 36.74 0.69
N VAL A 491 -4.08 35.69 0.08
CA VAL A 491 -2.64 35.39 0.09
C VAL A 491 -1.95 36.11 -1.08
N PRO A 492 -0.74 36.69 -0.87
CA PRO A 492 0.08 37.23 -1.96
C PRO A 492 0.28 36.21 -3.09
N GLU A 493 0.13 36.64 -4.34
CA GLU A 493 0.07 35.76 -5.52
C GLU A 493 1.30 34.86 -5.66
N ASP A 494 2.50 35.38 -5.40
CA ASP A 494 3.78 34.67 -5.47
C ASP A 494 3.99 33.66 -4.33
N GLU A 495 3.18 33.74 -3.26
CA GLU A 495 3.23 32.86 -2.09
C GLU A 495 2.07 31.86 -2.04
N ARG A 496 1.13 31.93 -2.99
CA ARG A 496 0.01 30.97 -3.10
C ARG A 496 0.52 29.55 -3.39
N GLY A 497 -0.10 28.57 -2.73
CA GLY A 497 0.26 27.16 -2.81
C GLY A 497 1.64 26.84 -2.24
N THR A 498 2.14 27.62 -1.27
CA THR A 498 3.43 27.40 -0.60
C THR A 498 3.26 27.24 0.90
N PHE A 499 4.30 26.77 1.60
CA PHE A 499 4.40 26.81 3.06
C PHE A 499 4.25 28.23 3.63
N LYS A 500 4.68 29.25 2.87
CA LYS A 500 4.60 30.65 3.27
C LYS A 500 3.16 31.12 3.44
N ALA A 501 2.22 30.56 2.69
CA ALA A 501 0.80 30.90 2.76
C ALA A 501 0.21 30.77 4.18
N PHE A 502 0.67 29.80 4.96
CA PHE A 502 0.21 29.56 6.34
C PHE A 502 0.64 30.64 7.34
N THR A 503 1.52 31.56 6.93
CA THR A 503 2.03 32.65 7.78
C THR A 503 1.21 33.94 7.68
N HIS A 504 0.20 33.96 6.80
CA HIS A 504 -0.66 35.12 6.59
C HIS A 504 -1.98 35.01 7.34
N GLU A 505 -2.55 36.17 7.64
CA GLU A 505 -3.95 36.30 8.08
C GLU A 505 -4.93 36.14 6.90
N SER A 506 -4.81 35.02 6.19
CA SER A 506 -5.62 34.68 5.02
C SER A 506 -6.99 34.12 5.42
N ASP A 507 -7.91 34.01 4.46
CA ASP A 507 -9.22 33.40 4.71
C ASP A 507 -9.08 31.92 5.09
N GLY A 508 -8.15 31.19 4.47
CA GLY A 508 -7.76 29.85 4.90
C GLY A 508 -7.27 29.79 6.35
N MET A 509 -6.35 30.66 6.78
CA MET A 509 -5.87 30.67 8.18
C MET A 509 -6.94 31.09 9.18
N LYS A 510 -7.80 32.06 8.84
CA LYS A 510 -8.95 32.44 9.67
C LYS A 510 -9.91 31.25 9.85
N HIS A 511 -10.15 30.51 8.78
CA HIS A 511 -10.98 29.30 8.82
C HIS A 511 -10.37 28.23 9.73
N LEU A 512 -9.09 27.89 9.56
CA LEU A 512 -8.39 26.93 10.43
C LEU A 512 -8.40 27.36 11.91
N THR A 513 -8.17 28.64 12.18
CA THR A 513 -8.22 29.21 13.54
C THR A 513 -9.62 29.06 14.15
N ARG A 514 -10.66 29.25 13.33
CA ARG A 514 -12.05 29.07 13.75
C ARG A 514 -12.33 27.62 14.12
N LEU A 515 -11.89 26.66 13.31
CA LEU A 515 -12.02 25.23 13.62
C LEU A 515 -11.21 24.84 14.86
N ALA A 516 -10.01 25.38 15.04
CA ALA A 516 -9.19 25.14 16.24
C ALA A 516 -9.91 25.57 17.52
N LYS A 517 -10.54 26.75 17.50
CA LYS A 517 -11.37 27.25 18.62
C LYS A 517 -12.56 26.33 18.92
N ALA A 518 -13.18 25.75 17.89
CA ALA A 518 -14.30 24.82 18.05
C ALA A 518 -13.86 23.46 18.63
N GLY A 519 -12.60 23.04 18.41
CA GLY A 519 -12.05 21.80 18.98
C GLY A 519 -11.18 20.98 18.03
N LEU A 520 -10.89 21.47 16.82
CA LEU A 520 -9.89 20.85 15.96
C LEU A 520 -8.50 20.97 16.60
N THR A 521 -7.70 19.90 16.54
CA THR A 521 -6.39 19.90 17.22
C THR A 521 -5.21 19.68 16.28
N HIS A 522 -5.40 19.02 15.13
CA HIS A 522 -4.31 18.65 14.23
C HIS A 522 -4.65 18.91 12.77
N VAL A 523 -3.67 19.41 12.02
CA VAL A 523 -3.67 19.44 10.55
C VAL A 523 -2.75 18.33 10.06
N HIS A 524 -3.29 17.36 9.34
CA HIS A 524 -2.53 16.34 8.59
C HIS A 524 -2.26 16.90 7.21
N LEU A 525 -1.00 17.20 6.92
CA LEU A 525 -0.57 17.61 5.60
C LEU A 525 -0.31 16.39 4.73
N LEU A 526 -0.93 16.34 3.54
CA LEU A 526 -0.52 15.45 2.44
C LEU A 526 1.00 15.56 2.18
N PRO A 527 1.62 14.66 1.40
CA PRO A 527 3.07 14.65 1.19
C PRO A 527 3.71 16.03 0.99
N VAL A 528 4.56 16.40 1.94
CA VAL A 528 5.32 17.67 1.97
C VAL A 528 6.83 17.43 2.09
N PHE A 529 7.26 16.16 1.98
CA PHE A 529 8.63 15.79 1.66
C PHE A 529 8.89 15.95 0.15
N ASP A 530 10.14 15.91 -0.29
CA ASP A 530 10.52 16.06 -1.70
C ASP A 530 9.95 14.95 -2.60
N ILE A 531 9.12 15.35 -3.57
CA ILE A 531 8.40 14.48 -4.49
C ILE A 531 8.97 14.55 -5.91
N ALA A 532 8.73 13.49 -6.68
CA ALA A 532 9.26 13.38 -8.03
C ALA A 532 8.39 14.07 -9.11
N THR A 533 7.11 14.33 -8.84
CA THR A 533 6.08 14.51 -9.86
C THR A 533 5.69 15.95 -10.17
N ILE A 534 6.30 16.93 -9.49
CA ILE A 534 6.11 18.35 -9.80
C ILE A 534 7.45 18.95 -10.21
N ASN A 535 7.45 19.78 -11.25
CA ASN A 535 8.61 20.61 -11.56
C ASN A 535 8.68 21.76 -10.53
N GLU A 536 9.76 21.79 -9.74
CA GLU A 536 9.99 22.80 -8.70
C GLU A 536 10.26 24.20 -9.28
N ASP A 537 10.53 24.33 -10.59
CA ASP A 537 10.56 25.63 -11.27
C ASP A 537 9.15 26.11 -11.61
N ARG A 538 8.61 26.97 -10.75
CA ARG A 538 7.30 27.61 -10.94
C ARG A 538 7.16 28.31 -12.28
N ALA A 539 8.23 28.86 -12.85
CA ALA A 539 8.17 29.52 -14.15
C ALA A 539 8.02 28.52 -15.32
N ALA A 540 8.32 27.24 -15.10
CA ALA A 540 8.16 26.17 -16.08
C ALA A 540 6.79 25.46 -15.97
N GLN A 541 6.04 25.71 -14.90
CA GLN A 541 4.71 25.14 -14.70
C GLN A 541 3.70 25.72 -15.70
N GLN A 542 2.77 24.90 -16.16
CA GLN A 542 1.72 25.27 -17.10
C GLN A 542 0.36 25.35 -16.41
N HIS A 543 -0.58 26.05 -17.06
CA HIS A 543 -1.96 26.13 -16.61
C HIS A 543 -2.90 25.62 -17.70
N PRO A 544 -4.06 25.05 -17.34
CA PRO A 544 -5.08 24.64 -18.31
C PRO A 544 -5.47 25.81 -19.22
N ALA A 545 -5.52 25.58 -20.52
CA ALA A 545 -5.85 26.62 -21.50
C ALA A 545 -7.38 26.81 -21.62
N GLY A 546 -7.80 28.04 -21.90
CA GLY A 546 -9.20 28.38 -22.18
C GLY A 546 -9.97 28.93 -20.98
N ASP A 547 -11.22 29.33 -21.22
CA ASP A 547 -12.13 29.81 -20.19
C ASP A 547 -12.97 28.63 -19.66
N LEU A 548 -12.40 27.89 -18.70
CA LEU A 548 -13.03 26.69 -18.16
C LEU A 548 -14.34 26.97 -17.42
N VAL A 549 -14.48 28.18 -16.85
CA VAL A 549 -15.66 28.61 -16.09
C VAL A 549 -16.88 28.79 -17.01
N SER A 550 -16.65 29.17 -18.27
CA SER A 550 -17.72 29.36 -19.26
C SER A 550 -18.30 28.05 -19.82
N LEU A 551 -17.63 26.92 -19.59
CA LEU A 551 -18.03 25.62 -20.13
C LEU A 551 -19.21 25.02 -19.34
N PRO A 552 -20.05 24.18 -19.98
CA PRO A 552 -21.13 23.49 -19.29
C PRO A 552 -20.63 22.64 -18.11
N PRO A 553 -21.39 22.54 -17.01
CA PRO A 553 -20.98 21.82 -15.79
C PRO A 553 -20.79 20.31 -16.00
N ASP A 554 -21.32 19.74 -17.08
CA ASP A 554 -21.24 18.35 -17.49
C ASP A 554 -20.37 18.14 -18.75
N SER A 555 -19.59 19.14 -19.15
CA SER A 555 -18.70 19.03 -20.31
C SER A 555 -17.41 18.25 -19.98
N ASP A 556 -16.90 17.51 -20.97
CA ASP A 556 -15.60 16.85 -20.94
C ASP A 556 -14.43 17.79 -21.33
N GLN A 557 -14.71 19.04 -21.67
CA GLN A 557 -13.70 19.99 -22.14
C GLN A 557 -12.81 20.51 -20.98
N GLN A 558 -13.37 20.68 -19.78
CA GLN A 558 -12.59 21.08 -18.60
C GLN A 558 -11.51 20.05 -18.28
N GLN A 559 -11.89 18.78 -18.16
CA GLN A 559 -10.91 17.73 -17.89
C GLN A 559 -9.92 17.52 -19.03
N ALA A 560 -10.32 17.77 -20.28
CA ALA A 560 -9.39 17.70 -21.41
C ALA A 560 -8.31 18.79 -21.30
N ALA A 561 -8.68 20.01 -20.90
CA ALA A 561 -7.75 21.10 -20.70
C ALA A 561 -6.83 20.87 -19.49
N VAL A 562 -7.37 20.36 -18.38
CA VAL A 562 -6.58 19.95 -17.21
C VAL A 562 -5.61 18.83 -17.57
N LYS A 563 -6.10 17.78 -18.23
CA LYS A 563 -5.25 16.62 -18.59
C LYS A 563 -4.15 16.97 -19.58
N ALA A 564 -4.34 17.99 -20.41
CA ALA A 564 -3.31 18.47 -21.33
C ALA A 564 -2.05 19.02 -20.62
N VAL A 565 -2.17 19.41 -19.35
CA VAL A 565 -1.07 19.98 -18.55
C VAL A 565 -0.81 19.25 -17.24
N ALA A 566 -1.50 18.14 -16.94
CA ALA A 566 -1.42 17.47 -15.64
C ALA A 566 0.01 17.15 -15.16
N ASP A 567 0.88 16.66 -16.06
CA ASP A 567 2.29 16.34 -15.69
C ASP A 567 3.24 17.57 -15.83
N LEU A 568 2.68 18.75 -16.09
CA LEU A 568 3.38 20.00 -16.37
C LEU A 568 2.89 21.16 -15.50
N ASP A 569 1.83 20.98 -14.71
CA ASP A 569 1.31 22.01 -13.81
C ASP A 569 2.00 21.96 -12.44
N GLY A 570 1.48 22.71 -11.47
CA GLY A 570 2.02 22.77 -10.11
C GLY A 570 1.36 21.80 -9.14
N PHE A 571 0.62 20.79 -9.60
CA PHE A 571 -0.25 19.96 -8.78
C PHE A 571 0.09 18.47 -8.85
N ASN A 572 0.29 17.88 -7.69
CA ASN A 572 0.17 16.44 -7.45
C ASN A 572 -0.13 16.26 -5.95
N TRP A 573 -0.77 15.16 -5.54
CA TRP A 573 -0.86 14.83 -4.11
C TRP A 573 0.52 14.55 -3.49
N GLY A 574 1.46 14.02 -4.26
CA GLY A 574 2.84 13.82 -3.85
C GLY A 574 3.17 12.46 -3.25
N TYR A 575 2.33 11.44 -3.47
CA TYR A 575 2.63 10.04 -3.11
C TYR A 575 3.68 9.42 -4.05
N ASP A 576 4.73 10.18 -4.37
CA ASP A 576 5.78 9.85 -5.35
C ASP A 576 7.16 10.19 -4.77
N PRO A 577 7.66 9.46 -3.77
CA PRO A 577 8.83 9.89 -3.00
C PRO A 577 10.10 9.94 -3.82
N TYR A 578 10.80 11.08 -3.75
CA TYR A 578 12.13 11.24 -4.30
C TYR A 578 13.20 11.33 -3.18
N HIS A 579 13.04 12.23 -2.21
CA HIS A 579 13.85 12.26 -0.99
C HIS A 579 13.00 12.42 0.28
N TYR A 580 13.08 11.42 1.16
CA TYR A 580 12.20 11.34 2.33
C TYR A 580 12.40 12.43 3.40
N THR A 581 13.53 13.15 3.41
CA THR A 581 13.95 13.99 4.56
C THR A 581 14.24 15.45 4.18
N VAL A 582 13.65 15.92 3.07
CA VAL A 582 13.74 17.31 2.62
C VAL A 582 12.32 17.82 2.36
N PRO A 583 11.97 19.06 2.77
CA PRO A 583 10.69 19.65 2.35
C PRO A 583 10.58 19.75 0.83
N GLU A 584 9.36 19.63 0.32
CA GLU A 584 9.06 19.78 -1.10
C GLU A 584 9.42 21.18 -1.62
N GLY A 585 10.12 21.27 -2.75
CA GLY A 585 10.58 22.54 -3.29
C GLY A 585 9.51 23.35 -4.01
N SER A 586 8.54 22.72 -4.66
CA SER A 586 7.43 23.40 -5.34
C SER A 586 6.49 24.15 -4.38
N TYR A 587 6.46 23.75 -3.11
CA TYR A 587 5.76 24.43 -2.02
C TYR A 587 6.63 25.48 -1.31
N SER A 588 7.80 25.83 -1.84
CA SER A 588 8.63 26.94 -1.37
C SER A 588 8.55 28.13 -2.33
N THR A 589 8.68 29.35 -1.82
CA THR A 589 8.81 30.54 -2.68
C THR A 589 10.13 30.53 -3.49
N ASN A 590 11.12 29.77 -3.00
CA ASN A 590 12.35 29.49 -3.69
C ASN A 590 12.78 28.04 -3.44
N ALA A 591 12.70 27.20 -4.47
CA ALA A 591 13.11 25.81 -4.38
C ALA A 591 14.64 25.65 -4.23
N GLN A 592 15.45 26.63 -4.61
CA GLN A 592 16.90 26.49 -4.58
C GLN A 592 17.47 26.54 -3.15
N GLY A 593 17.92 25.40 -2.64
CA GLY A 593 18.62 25.30 -1.35
C GLY A 593 17.68 25.36 -0.15
N THR A 594 18.06 26.12 0.88
CA THR A 594 17.47 26.00 2.23
C THR A 594 16.26 26.88 2.52
N THR A 595 15.75 27.67 1.56
CA THR A 595 14.54 28.49 1.81
C THR A 595 13.35 27.62 2.22
N ARG A 596 13.16 26.48 1.53
CA ARG A 596 12.11 25.49 1.85
C ARG A 596 12.15 25.00 3.30
N THR A 597 13.34 24.87 3.89
CA THR A 597 13.52 24.51 5.32
C THR A 597 12.97 25.59 6.25
N VAL A 598 13.24 26.86 5.95
CA VAL A 598 12.80 27.98 6.78
C VAL A 598 11.29 28.14 6.68
N GLU A 599 10.74 28.07 5.47
CA GLU A 599 9.29 28.25 5.25
C GLU A 599 8.48 27.09 5.83
N PHE A 600 8.96 25.84 5.72
CA PHE A 600 8.33 24.72 6.42
C PHE A 600 8.29 24.93 7.94
N ARG A 601 9.40 25.38 8.54
CA ARG A 601 9.44 25.70 9.98
C ARG A 601 8.50 26.86 10.34
N GLN A 602 8.36 27.86 9.46
CA GLN A 602 7.41 28.96 9.66
C GLN A 602 5.96 28.46 9.61
N MET A 603 5.61 27.58 8.67
CA MET A 603 4.30 26.94 8.61
C MET A 603 3.99 26.18 9.91
N VAL A 604 4.90 25.31 10.37
CA VAL A 604 4.71 24.57 11.63
C VAL A 604 4.52 25.51 12.81
N GLN A 605 5.35 26.56 12.90
CA GLN A 605 5.24 27.57 13.94
C GLN A 605 3.89 28.29 13.90
N ALA A 606 3.43 28.72 12.72
CA ALA A 606 2.17 29.42 12.55
C ALA A 606 0.98 28.53 12.95
N LEU A 607 0.90 27.30 12.44
CA LEU A 607 -0.17 26.36 12.81
C LEU A 607 -0.20 26.12 14.33
N ASN A 608 0.95 25.92 14.97
CA ASN A 608 1.04 25.74 16.42
C ASN A 608 0.59 26.98 17.20
N GLN A 609 0.93 28.18 16.74
CA GLN A 609 0.50 29.44 17.37
C GLN A 609 -1.02 29.66 17.24
N HIS A 610 -1.64 29.07 16.22
CA HIS A 610 -3.10 29.07 16.02
C HIS A 610 -3.79 27.85 16.65
N GLY A 611 -3.12 27.13 17.56
CA GLY A 611 -3.71 26.04 18.33
C GLY A 611 -3.71 24.68 17.63
N LEU A 612 -3.05 24.54 16.48
CA LEU A 612 -3.04 23.33 15.67
C LEU A 612 -1.68 22.65 15.67
N ARG A 613 -1.65 21.37 15.99
CA ARG A 613 -0.49 20.49 15.80
C ARG A 613 -0.37 20.05 14.33
N VAL A 614 0.82 19.70 13.89
CA VAL A 614 1.09 19.32 12.49
C VAL A 614 1.41 17.85 12.38
N VAL A 615 0.61 17.12 11.62
CA VAL A 615 0.88 15.74 11.20
C VAL A 615 1.41 15.76 9.76
N MET A 616 2.39 14.92 9.48
CA MET A 616 2.93 14.75 8.13
C MET A 616 2.54 13.38 7.58
N ASP A 617 2.03 13.35 6.35
CA ASP A 617 1.95 12.12 5.56
C ASP A 617 3.35 11.66 5.18
N VAL A 618 3.66 10.39 5.45
CA VAL A 618 4.95 9.78 5.14
C VAL A 618 4.75 8.52 4.33
N VAL A 619 5.51 8.42 3.23
CA VAL A 619 5.31 7.40 2.20
C VAL A 619 6.58 6.56 2.08
N TYR A 620 6.87 5.76 3.09
CA TYR A 620 8.08 4.92 3.09
C TYR A 620 7.87 3.58 2.38
N ASN A 621 6.64 3.21 2.03
CA ASN A 621 6.29 1.89 1.50
C ASN A 621 6.75 1.67 0.04
N HIS A 622 7.07 2.75 -0.69
CA HIS A 622 7.63 2.69 -2.04
C HIS A 622 8.55 3.89 -2.34
N THR A 623 9.25 3.84 -3.47
CA THR A 623 9.89 4.99 -4.13
C THR A 623 9.19 5.27 -5.47
N ASN A 624 9.29 6.49 -6.00
CA ASN A 624 8.78 6.83 -7.33
C ASN A 624 9.39 5.93 -8.42
N SER A 625 10.72 5.78 -8.38
CA SER A 625 11.50 5.05 -9.39
C SER A 625 12.48 4.06 -8.77
N SER A 626 12.93 3.09 -9.56
CA SER A 626 13.95 2.08 -9.22
C SER A 626 14.89 1.84 -10.41
N GLY A 627 15.83 0.91 -10.27
CA GLY A 627 16.79 0.59 -11.32
C GLY A 627 17.68 1.77 -11.67
N GLN A 628 17.93 1.93 -12.97
CA GLN A 628 18.77 3.00 -13.52
C GLN A 628 17.97 4.22 -13.99
N ASP A 629 16.71 4.34 -13.59
CA ASP A 629 15.90 5.53 -13.88
C ASP A 629 16.54 6.80 -13.30
N ALA A 630 16.36 7.93 -13.97
CA ALA A 630 16.99 9.19 -13.58
C ALA A 630 16.56 9.66 -12.18
N LYS A 631 15.31 9.36 -11.77
CA LYS A 631 14.76 9.70 -10.45
C LYS A 631 14.89 8.54 -9.43
N SER A 632 15.65 7.49 -9.75
CA SER A 632 16.01 6.43 -8.80
C SER A 632 17.23 6.86 -7.98
N VAL A 633 17.10 6.92 -6.65
CA VAL A 633 18.23 7.22 -5.74
C VAL A 633 18.78 5.93 -5.15
N LEU A 634 17.97 5.26 -4.34
CA LEU A 634 18.36 4.10 -3.53
C LEU A 634 18.92 2.94 -4.36
N ASP A 635 18.25 2.59 -5.47
CA ASP A 635 18.59 1.43 -6.29
C ASP A 635 19.81 1.67 -7.19
N ARG A 636 20.20 2.94 -7.41
CA ARG A 636 21.43 3.30 -8.11
C ARG A 636 22.67 3.22 -7.21
N ILE A 637 22.47 3.22 -5.89
CA ILE A 637 23.54 3.14 -4.89
C ILE A 637 23.75 1.68 -4.46
N VAL A 638 22.68 0.99 -4.04
CA VAL A 638 22.73 -0.43 -3.63
C VAL A 638 21.65 -1.22 -4.37
N PRO A 639 21.91 -1.62 -5.63
CA PRO A 639 20.92 -2.28 -6.47
C PRO A 639 20.32 -3.54 -5.85
N GLY A 640 18.99 -3.62 -5.81
CA GLY A 640 18.21 -4.75 -5.31
C GLY A 640 18.17 -4.90 -3.79
N TYR A 641 18.57 -3.88 -3.03
CA TYR A 641 18.56 -3.91 -1.56
C TYR A 641 17.36 -3.17 -0.95
N TYR A 642 17.13 -1.90 -1.33
CA TYR A 642 16.09 -1.09 -0.69
C TYR A 642 14.67 -1.44 -1.14
N HIS A 643 14.56 -2.16 -2.27
CA HIS A 643 13.31 -2.58 -2.87
C HIS A 643 12.97 -4.02 -2.54
N ARG A 644 11.68 -4.29 -2.35
CA ARG A 644 11.20 -5.65 -2.22
C ARG A 644 11.16 -6.32 -3.58
N LEU A 645 11.65 -7.55 -3.64
CA LEU A 645 11.77 -8.30 -4.86
C LEU A 645 10.84 -9.52 -4.88
N SER A 646 10.29 -9.81 -6.05
CA SER A 646 9.59 -11.04 -6.36
C SER A 646 10.54 -12.24 -6.34
N ASP A 647 10.01 -13.45 -6.44
CA ASP A 647 10.85 -14.66 -6.54
C ASP A 647 11.77 -14.64 -7.77
N ASP A 648 11.41 -13.92 -8.83
CA ASP A 648 12.26 -13.73 -10.03
C ASP A 648 13.28 -12.59 -9.86
N GLY A 649 13.24 -11.89 -8.74
CA GLY A 649 14.08 -10.75 -8.45
C GLY A 649 13.61 -9.45 -9.10
N ASN A 650 12.37 -9.36 -9.60
CA ASN A 650 11.81 -8.09 -10.09
C ASN A 650 11.31 -7.25 -8.92
N VAL A 651 11.36 -5.93 -9.03
CA VAL A 651 10.79 -5.05 -8.01
C VAL A 651 9.29 -5.25 -7.96
N GLU A 652 8.75 -5.47 -6.76
CA GLU A 652 7.32 -5.58 -6.52
C GLU A 652 6.66 -4.20 -6.65
N THR A 653 5.43 -4.15 -7.18
CA THR A 653 4.73 -2.88 -7.46
C THR A 653 3.28 -2.86 -6.97
N SER A 654 2.99 -3.61 -5.90
CA SER A 654 1.62 -3.71 -5.39
C SER A 654 1.12 -2.39 -4.81
N THR A 655 2.00 -1.48 -4.35
CA THR A 655 1.58 -0.21 -3.75
C THR A 655 1.09 0.80 -4.77
N CYS A 656 1.59 0.73 -6.01
CA CYS A 656 1.39 1.59 -7.20
C CYS A 656 2.72 1.74 -7.95
N CYS A 657 3.82 1.85 -7.20
CA CYS A 657 5.16 2.22 -7.64
C CYS A 657 6.19 1.17 -7.18
N GLN A 658 7.41 1.56 -6.81
CA GLN A 658 8.51 0.61 -6.56
C GLN A 658 8.58 0.28 -5.06
N ASN A 659 7.98 -0.85 -4.63
CA ASN A 659 7.84 -1.20 -3.22
C ASN A 659 9.20 -1.25 -2.50
N THR A 660 9.31 -0.62 -1.33
CA THR A 660 10.48 -0.74 -0.46
C THR A 660 10.43 -2.00 0.39
N ALA A 661 11.60 -2.48 0.81
CA ALA A 661 11.76 -3.63 1.69
C ALA A 661 12.14 -3.18 3.10
N SER A 662 11.18 -2.67 3.86
CA SER A 662 11.45 -2.21 5.24
C SER A 662 11.88 -3.33 6.21
N GLU A 663 11.73 -4.60 5.82
CA GLU A 663 12.32 -5.76 6.50
C GLU A 663 13.86 -5.84 6.40
N ASN A 664 14.47 -5.02 5.53
CA ASN A 664 15.93 -4.89 5.42
C ASN A 664 16.43 -3.80 6.37
N ALA A 665 17.51 -4.08 7.10
CA ALA A 665 17.95 -3.29 8.24
C ALA A 665 18.24 -1.81 7.91
N MET A 666 18.82 -1.53 6.74
CA MET A 666 19.16 -0.16 6.35
C MET A 666 17.97 0.61 5.75
N MET A 667 16.93 -0.08 5.27
CA MET A 667 15.65 0.57 4.92
C MET A 667 14.85 0.90 6.19
N GLU A 668 14.81 0.00 7.18
CA GLU A 668 14.26 0.30 8.51
C GLU A 668 14.96 1.51 9.13
N LYS A 669 16.29 1.55 9.09
CA LYS A 669 17.09 2.67 9.60
C LYS A 669 16.75 3.98 8.86
N LEU A 670 16.70 3.97 7.53
CA LEU A 670 16.39 5.16 6.74
C LEU A 670 15.00 5.72 7.12
N LEU A 671 14.00 4.85 7.25
CA LEU A 671 12.66 5.21 7.69
C LEU A 671 12.70 5.88 9.08
N ILE A 672 13.32 5.23 10.07
CA ILE A 672 13.34 5.76 11.45
C ILE A 672 14.14 7.06 11.55
N ASP A 673 15.32 7.12 10.92
CA ASP A 673 16.19 8.31 10.95
C ASP A 673 15.51 9.52 10.28
N SER A 674 14.77 9.28 9.20
CA SER A 674 13.98 10.31 8.51
C SER A 674 12.88 10.86 9.42
N VAL A 675 12.06 9.99 10.03
CA VAL A 675 11.00 10.41 10.96
C VAL A 675 11.56 11.17 12.17
N VAL A 676 12.68 10.69 12.75
CA VAL A 676 13.35 11.38 13.86
C VAL A 676 13.87 12.76 13.44
N THR A 677 14.31 12.91 12.18
CA THR A 677 14.72 14.22 11.64
C THR A 677 13.53 15.16 11.52
N TRP A 678 12.39 14.71 10.99
CA TRP A 678 11.15 15.49 10.94
C TRP A 678 10.67 15.90 12.35
N ALA A 679 10.68 14.96 13.30
CA ALA A 679 10.31 15.23 14.68
C ALA A 679 11.23 16.28 15.33
N LYS A 680 12.55 16.17 15.17
CA LYS A 680 13.50 17.05 15.87
C LYS A 680 13.76 18.37 15.17
N ALA A 681 14.10 18.31 13.88
CA ALA A 681 14.55 19.48 13.13
C ALA A 681 13.38 20.34 12.64
N TYR A 682 12.21 19.73 12.42
CA TYR A 682 11.02 20.39 11.91
C TYR A 682 9.85 20.40 12.90
N LYS A 683 10.05 19.82 14.10
CA LYS A 683 9.05 19.79 15.18
C LYS A 683 7.69 19.25 14.72
N VAL A 684 7.66 18.26 13.83
CA VAL A 684 6.40 17.61 13.43
C VAL A 684 5.78 16.90 14.65
N ASP A 685 4.45 17.01 14.79
CA ASP A 685 3.67 16.54 15.95
C ASP A 685 3.02 15.16 15.73
N GLY A 686 3.07 14.62 14.52
CA GLY A 686 2.64 13.25 14.26
C GLY A 686 2.90 12.79 12.83
N PHE A 687 2.72 11.50 12.58
CA PHE A 687 3.03 10.87 11.31
C PHE A 687 1.93 9.92 10.88
N ARG A 688 1.38 10.13 9.67
CA ARG A 688 0.49 9.21 9.00
C ARG A 688 1.30 8.37 8.02
N PHE A 689 1.34 7.06 8.21
CA PHE A 689 2.03 6.12 7.35
C PHE A 689 1.11 5.66 6.22
N ASP A 690 1.42 6.11 5.02
CA ASP A 690 0.84 5.59 3.78
C ASP A 690 1.11 4.09 3.65
N LEU A 691 0.08 3.34 3.28
CA LEU A 691 0.10 1.87 3.15
C LEU A 691 0.93 1.19 4.25
N MET A 692 0.66 1.55 5.52
CA MET A 692 1.37 1.02 6.70
C MET A 692 1.46 -0.52 6.71
N GLY A 693 0.47 -1.21 6.14
CA GLY A 693 0.46 -2.66 5.95
C GLY A 693 1.63 -3.24 5.14
N HIS A 694 2.40 -2.42 4.41
CA HIS A 694 3.62 -2.83 3.69
C HIS A 694 4.91 -2.70 4.52
N HIS A 695 4.79 -2.19 5.75
CA HIS A 695 5.85 -2.16 6.74
C HIS A 695 5.78 -3.33 7.72
N MET A 696 6.92 -3.72 8.28
CA MET A 696 6.93 -4.72 9.36
C MET A 696 6.38 -4.10 10.65
N LYS A 697 5.58 -4.85 11.41
CA LYS A 697 5.10 -4.44 12.75
C LYS A 697 6.27 -4.07 13.66
N SER A 698 7.39 -4.80 13.57
CA SER A 698 8.61 -4.51 14.35
C SER A 698 9.15 -3.10 14.11
N ASN A 699 9.07 -2.61 12.87
CA ASN A 699 9.57 -1.30 12.49
C ASN A 699 8.74 -0.21 13.16
N MET A 700 7.42 -0.37 13.13
CA MET A 700 6.47 0.58 13.74
C MET A 700 6.61 0.62 15.27
N VAL A 701 6.75 -0.55 15.92
CA VAL A 701 6.99 -0.62 17.37
C VAL A 701 8.34 -0.01 17.75
N LYS A 702 9.40 -0.26 16.97
CA LYS A 702 10.72 0.35 17.19
C LYS A 702 10.67 1.86 16.99
N LEU A 703 9.93 2.35 15.99
CA LEU A 703 9.72 3.77 15.77
C LEU A 703 9.01 4.43 16.96
N ARG A 704 7.90 3.85 17.42
CA ARG A 704 7.17 4.34 18.61
C ARG A 704 8.09 4.47 19.82
N ALA A 705 8.86 3.42 20.12
CA ALA A 705 9.84 3.44 21.22
C ALA A 705 10.95 4.48 21.02
N THR A 706 11.38 4.72 19.77
CA THR A 706 12.39 5.73 19.43
C THR A 706 11.86 7.14 19.66
N LEU A 707 10.62 7.42 19.22
CA LEU A 707 9.94 8.68 19.46
C LEU A 707 9.73 8.92 20.95
N ASP A 708 9.28 7.93 21.72
CA ASP A 708 9.08 8.05 23.18
C ASP A 708 10.36 8.45 23.94
N GLY A 709 11.53 8.18 23.36
CA GLY A 709 12.83 8.56 23.90
C GLY A 709 13.23 10.02 23.65
N LEU A 710 12.52 10.76 22.80
CA LEU A 710 12.78 12.17 22.52
C LEU A 710 12.18 13.05 23.63
N THR A 711 12.97 14.01 24.12
CA THR A 711 12.57 14.90 25.22
C THR A 711 12.80 16.36 24.87
N VAL A 712 12.02 17.27 25.47
CA VAL A 712 12.14 18.71 25.21
C VAL A 712 13.55 19.20 25.55
N GLU A 713 14.13 18.73 26.65
CA GLU A 713 15.44 19.16 27.14
C GLU A 713 16.59 18.76 26.20
N LYS A 714 16.52 17.56 25.60
CA LYS A 714 17.60 17.00 24.77
C LYS A 714 17.39 17.25 23.28
N ASP A 715 16.16 17.11 22.83
CA ASP A 715 15.80 17.02 21.41
C ASP A 715 14.87 18.16 20.96
N GLY A 716 14.38 18.99 21.90
CA GLY A 716 13.53 20.15 21.61
C GLY A 716 12.06 19.80 21.36
N VAL A 717 11.65 18.55 21.56
CA VAL A 717 10.27 18.06 21.38
C VAL A 717 9.90 17.03 22.44
N ASP A 718 8.63 16.98 22.83
CA ASP A 718 8.09 15.88 23.64
C ASP A 718 7.66 14.75 22.71
N GLY A 719 8.48 13.71 22.62
CA GLY A 719 8.23 12.60 21.72
C GLY A 719 7.05 11.71 22.10
N LYS A 720 6.63 11.71 23.36
CA LYS A 720 5.43 10.96 23.80
C LYS A 720 4.14 11.60 23.29
N ALA A 721 4.16 12.90 23.04
CA ALA A 721 3.06 13.64 22.44
C ALA A 721 3.04 13.56 20.90
N ILE A 722 4.04 12.92 20.28
CA ILE A 722 4.05 12.68 18.83
C ILE A 722 3.17 11.47 18.55
N TYR A 723 2.12 11.63 17.76
CA TYR A 723 1.20 10.54 17.44
C TYR A 723 1.57 9.83 16.13
N VAL A 724 1.32 8.51 16.05
CA VAL A 724 1.63 7.69 14.85
C VAL A 724 0.42 6.87 14.48
N TYR A 725 0.03 6.91 13.22
CA TYR A 725 -1.06 6.11 12.66
C TYR A 725 -0.80 5.81 11.18
N GLY A 726 -1.63 4.98 10.55
CA GLY A 726 -1.52 4.75 9.11
C GLY A 726 -2.53 3.79 8.52
N GLU A 727 -2.31 3.42 7.27
CA GLU A 727 -3.17 2.54 6.51
C GLU A 727 -2.80 1.06 6.69
N GLY A 728 -3.43 0.40 7.66
CA GLY A 728 -3.18 -1.00 7.98
C GLY A 728 -3.80 -2.03 7.03
N TRP A 729 -3.92 -1.71 5.73
CA TRP A 729 -4.52 -2.60 4.71
C TRP A 729 -3.65 -3.85 4.47
N ASP A 730 -4.27 -5.02 4.22
CA ASP A 730 -3.54 -6.28 4.00
C ASP A 730 -3.72 -6.80 2.57
N PHE A 731 -2.75 -6.49 1.69
CA PHE A 731 -2.80 -6.89 0.27
C PHE A 731 -1.39 -7.01 -0.33
N GLY A 732 -1.32 -7.42 -1.60
CA GLY A 732 -0.05 -7.57 -2.32
C GLY A 732 0.80 -8.74 -1.81
N GLU A 733 2.12 -8.60 -1.97
CA GLU A 733 3.11 -9.62 -1.62
C GLU A 733 3.32 -9.79 -0.11
N VAL A 734 2.86 -8.85 0.71
CA VAL A 734 2.98 -8.87 2.19
C VAL A 734 1.77 -9.53 2.87
N ALA A 735 0.68 -9.71 2.12
CA ALA A 735 -0.61 -10.18 2.63
C ALA A 735 -0.47 -11.43 3.51
N LYS A 736 -1.27 -11.51 4.57
CA LYS A 736 -1.28 -12.66 5.49
C LYS A 736 0.09 -12.96 6.10
N ASN A 737 0.89 -11.91 6.33
CA ASN A 737 2.24 -11.99 6.88
C ASN A 737 3.24 -12.78 6.01
N ALA A 738 3.04 -12.84 4.69
CA ALA A 738 3.84 -13.68 3.79
C ALA A 738 5.35 -13.33 3.81
N ARG A 739 5.70 -12.08 4.12
CA ARG A 739 7.08 -11.58 4.22
C ARG A 739 7.57 -11.37 5.67
N GLY A 740 6.76 -11.76 6.66
CA GLY A 740 6.94 -11.38 8.06
C GLY A 740 5.67 -10.73 8.62
N THR A 741 5.59 -10.54 9.93
CA THR A 741 4.42 -9.88 10.53
C THR A 741 4.37 -8.40 10.13
N ASN A 742 3.48 -8.07 9.20
CA ASN A 742 3.29 -6.73 8.68
C ASN A 742 2.35 -5.89 9.56
N ALA A 743 2.39 -4.56 9.43
CA ALA A 743 1.67 -3.62 10.28
C ALA A 743 0.21 -3.40 9.82
N THR A 744 -0.57 -4.49 9.77
CA THR A 744 -2.01 -4.46 9.45
C THR A 744 -2.87 -4.01 10.62
N GLN A 745 -4.11 -3.62 10.36
CA GLN A 745 -5.09 -3.23 11.39
C GLN A 745 -5.13 -4.22 12.57
N VAL A 746 -5.28 -5.53 12.28
CA VAL A 746 -5.34 -6.58 13.30
C VAL A 746 -4.00 -6.77 14.00
N ASN A 747 -2.89 -6.70 13.26
CA ASN A 747 -1.56 -6.89 13.84
C ASN A 747 -1.15 -5.71 14.73
N MET A 748 -1.66 -4.50 14.51
CA MET A 748 -1.30 -3.30 15.26
C MET A 748 -2.06 -3.12 16.57
N ALA A 749 -3.05 -3.96 16.86
CA ALA A 749 -3.75 -3.95 18.14
C ALA A 749 -2.79 -4.11 19.33
N GLY A 750 -2.95 -3.26 20.35
CA GLY A 750 -2.12 -3.21 21.55
C GLY A 750 -0.77 -2.51 21.40
N THR A 751 -0.53 -1.81 20.28
CA THR A 751 0.73 -1.06 20.05
C THR A 751 0.62 0.43 20.35
N GLY A 752 -0.59 0.97 20.49
CA GLY A 752 -0.85 2.41 20.58
C GLY A 752 -0.61 3.18 19.29
N ILE A 753 -0.53 2.49 18.15
CA ILE A 753 -0.42 3.09 16.81
C ILE A 753 -1.76 2.95 16.10
N GLY A 754 -2.28 4.05 15.59
CA GLY A 754 -3.59 4.10 14.94
C GLY A 754 -3.66 3.43 13.57
N SER A 755 -4.83 2.92 13.21
CA SER A 755 -5.16 2.58 11.82
C SER A 755 -6.54 3.08 11.39
N PHE A 756 -6.67 3.43 10.11
CA PHE A 756 -7.94 3.86 9.53
C PHE A 756 -9.03 2.78 9.64
N ASN A 757 -10.26 3.21 9.93
CA ASN A 757 -11.45 2.37 10.04
C ASN A 757 -12.36 2.48 8.81
N ASP A 758 -12.14 1.59 7.86
CA ASP A 758 -12.97 1.31 6.69
C ASP A 758 -14.37 0.75 7.02
N ARG A 759 -14.58 0.11 8.18
CA ARG A 759 -15.88 -0.50 8.54
C ARG A 759 -16.96 0.57 8.71
N LEU A 760 -16.68 1.59 9.53
CA LEU A 760 -17.63 2.69 9.78
C LEU A 760 -17.80 3.53 8.52
N ARG A 761 -16.73 3.81 7.78
CA ARG A 761 -16.76 4.53 6.49
C ARG A 761 -17.78 3.89 5.54
N ASP A 762 -17.64 2.59 5.31
CA ASP A 762 -18.45 1.84 4.36
C ASP A 762 -19.91 1.72 4.80
N ALA A 763 -20.15 1.47 6.09
CA ALA A 763 -21.49 1.42 6.66
C ALA A 763 -22.20 2.78 6.58
N ALA A 764 -21.48 3.87 6.85
CA ALA A 764 -22.03 5.23 6.81
C ALA A 764 -22.40 5.62 5.38
N ARG A 765 -21.42 5.57 4.45
CA ARG A 765 -21.61 5.99 3.05
C ARG A 765 -22.49 5.03 2.26
N GLY A 766 -22.29 3.72 2.44
CA GLY A 766 -22.89 2.67 1.63
C GLY A 766 -21.94 2.11 0.58
N GLY A 767 -21.69 0.80 0.65
CA GLY A 767 -20.75 0.13 -0.24
C GLY A 767 -19.30 0.35 0.20
N GLY A 768 -18.36 0.18 -0.71
CA GLY A 768 -16.95 0.48 -0.50
C GLY A 768 -16.30 1.00 -1.79
N PRO A 769 -15.00 1.34 -1.79
CA PRO A 769 -14.30 1.91 -2.93
C PRO A 769 -14.40 1.11 -4.25
N PHE A 770 -14.71 -0.19 -4.15
CA PHE A 770 -14.81 -1.12 -5.29
C PHE A 770 -16.22 -1.69 -5.50
N SER A 771 -17.24 -1.17 -4.80
CA SER A 771 -18.63 -1.61 -4.94
C SER A 771 -19.40 -0.78 -5.98
N GLY A 772 -20.73 -0.95 -6.05
CA GLY A 772 -21.58 -0.10 -6.88
C GLY A 772 -21.55 1.36 -6.41
N LEU A 773 -21.34 2.31 -7.32
CA LEU A 773 -21.23 3.75 -6.99
C LEU A 773 -22.46 4.28 -6.25
N GLN A 774 -23.65 3.76 -6.58
CA GLN A 774 -24.92 4.22 -6.03
C GLN A 774 -25.45 3.35 -4.89
N ASP A 775 -24.66 2.39 -4.37
CA ASP A 775 -25.06 1.58 -3.22
C ASP A 775 -25.26 2.47 -1.99
N GLN A 776 -26.44 2.42 -1.37
CA GLN A 776 -26.77 3.27 -0.22
C GLN A 776 -26.30 2.66 1.10
N GLY A 777 -26.00 3.52 2.07
CA GLY A 777 -25.64 3.18 3.45
C GLY A 777 -26.53 3.90 4.46
N PHE A 778 -26.04 3.95 5.70
CA PHE A 778 -26.78 4.50 6.83
C PHE A 778 -27.14 5.98 6.66
N ILE A 779 -26.24 6.79 6.11
CA ILE A 779 -26.49 8.24 5.95
C ILE A 779 -27.18 8.58 4.63
N SER A 780 -27.18 7.67 3.66
CA SER A 780 -27.54 7.96 2.28
C SER A 780 -28.88 7.37 1.84
N GLY A 781 -29.71 6.88 2.78
CA GLY A 781 -31.11 6.49 2.55
C GLY A 781 -31.39 5.02 2.26
N LEU A 782 -30.48 4.09 2.59
CA LEU A 782 -30.76 2.65 2.46
C LEU A 782 -32.06 2.30 3.22
N LEU A 783 -32.95 1.52 2.59
CA LEU A 783 -34.30 1.18 3.08
C LEU A 783 -35.29 2.35 3.15
N SER A 784 -34.95 3.44 3.85
CA SER A 784 -35.92 4.49 4.20
C SER A 784 -36.20 5.46 3.04
N ASP A 785 -35.19 5.82 2.24
CA ASP A 785 -35.31 6.71 1.08
C ASP A 785 -34.55 6.16 -0.14
N PRO A 786 -35.05 5.07 -0.78
CA PRO A 786 -34.35 4.39 -1.86
C PRO A 786 -34.10 5.27 -3.08
N ASN A 787 -32.91 5.19 -3.67
CA ASN A 787 -32.51 6.01 -4.81
C ASN A 787 -32.95 5.49 -6.19
N GLY A 788 -33.71 4.38 -6.23
CA GLY A 788 -34.20 3.76 -7.46
C GLY A 788 -33.26 2.73 -8.11
N THR A 789 -32.06 2.53 -7.58
CA THR A 789 -31.18 1.42 -7.99
C THR A 789 -31.59 0.11 -7.31
N ASN A 790 -31.36 -1.03 -7.97
CA ASN A 790 -31.70 -2.32 -7.42
C ASN A 790 -30.67 -2.73 -6.34
N GLN A 791 -31.09 -2.68 -5.07
CA GLN A 791 -30.28 -3.04 -3.91
C GLN A 791 -30.84 -4.25 -3.15
N GLY A 792 -31.65 -5.07 -3.83
CA GLY A 792 -32.33 -6.23 -3.25
C GLY A 792 -33.76 -5.92 -2.77
N THR A 793 -34.41 -6.95 -2.24
CA THR A 793 -35.74 -6.86 -1.61
C THR A 793 -35.69 -5.98 -0.36
N GLU A 794 -36.85 -5.48 0.08
CA GLU A 794 -36.95 -4.69 1.32
C GLU A 794 -36.39 -5.44 2.54
N ALA A 795 -36.58 -6.76 2.61
CA ALA A 795 -36.04 -7.60 3.66
C ALA A 795 -34.50 -7.67 3.62
N GLU A 796 -33.90 -7.80 2.43
CA GLU A 796 -32.44 -7.79 2.25
C GLU A 796 -31.84 -6.41 2.55
N GLN A 797 -32.51 -5.33 2.13
CA GLN A 797 -32.09 -3.97 2.44
C GLN A 797 -32.16 -3.68 3.94
N LYS A 798 -33.24 -4.14 4.62
CA LYS A 798 -33.35 -4.06 6.07
C LYS A 798 -32.21 -4.82 6.73
N ASP A 799 -31.96 -6.06 6.34
CA ASP A 799 -30.88 -6.89 6.89
C ASP A 799 -29.51 -6.21 6.76
N LYS A 800 -29.23 -5.66 5.57
CA LYS A 800 -28.02 -4.91 5.25
C LYS A 800 -27.89 -3.63 6.08
N LEU A 801 -28.97 -2.86 6.23
CA LEU A 801 -28.98 -1.65 7.06
C LEU A 801 -28.73 -1.98 8.54
N LEU A 802 -29.30 -3.08 9.06
CA LEU A 802 -29.04 -3.51 10.42
C LEU A 802 -27.58 -3.97 10.61
N LEU A 803 -27.00 -4.66 9.62
CA LEU A 803 -25.57 -5.02 9.62
C LEU A 803 -24.67 -3.77 9.62
N TYR A 804 -24.97 -2.78 8.78
CA TYR A 804 -24.27 -1.50 8.80
C TYR A 804 -24.42 -0.79 10.15
N GLY A 805 -25.59 -0.89 10.78
CA GLY A 805 -25.80 -0.43 12.15
C GLY A 805 -24.83 -1.09 13.14
N ASP A 806 -24.59 -2.39 13.03
CA ASP A 806 -23.63 -3.10 13.89
C ASP A 806 -22.18 -2.67 13.63
N TRP A 807 -21.78 -2.48 12.37
CA TRP A 807 -20.46 -1.94 12.02
C TRP A 807 -20.24 -0.54 12.60
N ILE A 808 -21.25 0.33 12.50
CA ILE A 808 -21.20 1.68 13.08
C ILE A 808 -21.12 1.62 14.60
N ARG A 809 -21.91 0.76 15.27
CA ARG A 809 -21.84 0.59 16.72
C ARG A 809 -20.45 0.15 17.17
N VAL A 810 -19.84 -0.83 16.48
CA VAL A 810 -18.46 -1.24 16.76
C VAL A 810 -17.50 -0.06 16.53
N GLY A 811 -17.59 0.65 15.40
CA GLY A 811 -16.77 1.82 15.13
C GLY A 811 -16.88 2.92 16.18
N LEU A 812 -18.09 3.22 16.66
CA LEU A 812 -18.36 4.22 17.70
C LEU A 812 -17.70 3.90 19.06
N THR A 813 -17.27 2.66 19.29
CA THR A 813 -16.55 2.24 20.52
C THR A 813 -15.03 2.42 20.43
N GLY A 814 -14.51 3.03 19.36
CA GLY A 814 -13.08 2.98 19.10
C GLY A 814 -12.68 1.68 18.39
N ASN A 815 -13.66 1.02 17.75
CA ASN A 815 -13.53 -0.21 16.98
C ASN A 815 -12.95 -1.42 17.75
N LEU A 816 -13.27 -1.49 19.04
CA LEU A 816 -12.72 -2.47 19.98
C LEU A 816 -13.14 -3.88 19.63
N LYS A 817 -12.16 -4.79 19.60
CA LYS A 817 -12.39 -6.20 19.26
C LYS A 817 -13.19 -6.96 20.32
N ASP A 818 -13.05 -6.59 21.59
CA ASP A 818 -13.62 -7.29 22.74
C ASP A 818 -14.84 -6.58 23.36
N TYR A 819 -15.33 -5.51 22.72
CA TYR A 819 -16.56 -4.83 23.15
C TYR A 819 -17.78 -5.71 22.87
N SER A 820 -18.60 -5.95 23.90
CA SER A 820 -19.80 -6.78 23.80
C SER A 820 -21.01 -5.94 23.35
N LEU A 821 -21.73 -6.42 22.33
CA LEU A 821 -22.98 -5.83 21.84
C LEU A 821 -24.02 -6.91 21.51
N VAL A 822 -25.29 -6.51 21.41
CA VAL A 822 -26.35 -7.34 20.83
C VAL A 822 -26.43 -7.01 19.34
N ASP A 823 -26.13 -7.99 18.49
CA ASP A 823 -26.14 -7.81 17.03
C ASP A 823 -27.56 -7.74 16.43
N ARG A 824 -27.65 -7.51 15.13
CA ARG A 824 -28.89 -7.51 14.34
C ARG A 824 -29.71 -8.78 14.46
N THR A 825 -29.10 -9.92 14.82
CA THR A 825 -29.79 -11.22 14.98
C THR A 825 -30.32 -11.43 16.40
N GLY A 826 -29.95 -10.55 17.34
CA GLY A 826 -30.29 -10.65 18.76
C GLY A 826 -29.28 -11.46 19.57
N LYS A 827 -28.16 -11.88 18.96
CA LYS A 827 -27.09 -12.60 19.65
C LYS A 827 -26.16 -11.59 20.34
N THR A 828 -25.75 -11.91 21.56
CA THR A 828 -24.62 -11.19 22.19
C THR A 828 -23.32 -11.67 21.56
N VAL A 829 -22.59 -10.74 20.95
CA VAL A 829 -21.30 -10.96 20.28
C VAL A 829 -20.30 -9.93 20.75
N VAL A 830 -19.02 -10.18 20.48
CA VAL A 830 -17.96 -9.16 20.61
C VAL A 830 -17.63 -8.53 19.26
N GLY A 831 -16.95 -7.37 19.26
CA GLY A 831 -16.60 -6.64 18.04
C GLY A 831 -15.88 -7.47 16.97
N GLU A 832 -15.00 -8.40 17.36
CA GLU A 832 -14.30 -9.30 16.41
C GLU A 832 -15.20 -10.40 15.81
N GLU A 833 -16.33 -10.71 16.45
CA GLU A 833 -17.31 -11.68 15.95
C GLU A 833 -18.32 -11.05 14.97
N VAL A 834 -18.37 -9.72 14.87
CA VAL A 834 -19.15 -9.02 13.85
C VAL A 834 -18.37 -9.06 12.53
N GLU A 835 -18.95 -9.72 11.53
CA GLU A 835 -18.31 -9.94 10.23
C GLU A 835 -18.32 -8.67 9.36
N TYR A 836 -17.19 -8.37 8.73
CA TYR A 836 -17.00 -7.33 7.73
C TYR A 836 -16.51 -7.95 6.41
N ASN A 837 -17.27 -7.75 5.34
CA ASN A 837 -17.01 -8.24 3.98
C ASN A 837 -16.61 -9.73 3.95
N ASP A 838 -15.43 -10.06 3.40
CA ASP A 838 -14.94 -11.44 3.16
C ASP A 838 -14.50 -12.17 4.45
N GLY A 839 -15.27 -12.06 5.54
CA GLY A 839 -15.00 -12.74 6.80
C GLY A 839 -14.00 -12.02 7.73
N ALA A 840 -13.63 -10.77 7.46
CA ALA A 840 -12.76 -10.00 8.34
C ALA A 840 -13.51 -9.55 9.61
N PRO A 841 -12.83 -9.40 10.77
CA PRO A 841 -13.48 -8.89 11.97
C PRO A 841 -13.77 -7.38 11.81
N ALA A 842 -14.96 -6.95 12.21
CA ALA A 842 -15.31 -5.53 12.24
C ALA A 842 -14.47 -4.81 13.31
N GLY A 843 -14.49 -5.29 14.55
CA GLY A 843 -13.66 -4.78 15.65
C GLY A 843 -12.29 -5.44 15.68
N TYR A 844 -11.23 -4.63 15.78
CA TYR A 844 -9.84 -5.13 15.75
C TYR A 844 -8.90 -4.46 16.76
N THR A 845 -9.26 -3.33 17.36
CA THR A 845 -8.39 -2.59 18.30
C THR A 845 -8.49 -3.12 19.72
N LEU A 846 -7.52 -2.76 20.57
CA LEU A 846 -7.57 -2.98 22.02
C LEU A 846 -7.76 -1.66 22.80
N ASP A 847 -7.46 -0.54 22.16
CA ASP A 847 -7.54 0.78 22.77
C ASP A 847 -8.12 1.79 21.77
N PRO A 848 -8.99 2.73 22.19
CA PRO A 848 -9.57 3.74 21.29
C PRO A 848 -8.51 4.60 20.58
N GLN A 849 -7.32 4.81 21.15
CA GLN A 849 -6.26 5.52 20.43
C GLN A 849 -5.79 4.78 19.17
N GLU A 850 -6.11 3.50 19.00
CA GLU A 850 -5.62 2.68 17.87
C GLU A 850 -6.52 2.78 16.63
N VAL A 851 -7.58 3.58 16.66
CA VAL A 851 -8.48 3.76 15.52
C VAL A 851 -8.54 5.20 15.04
N ILE A 852 -8.48 5.36 13.71
CA ILE A 852 -8.79 6.60 13.01
C ILE A 852 -10.15 6.43 12.33
N THR A 853 -11.16 7.13 12.83
CA THR A 853 -12.53 7.05 12.34
C THR A 853 -12.77 8.13 11.29
N TYR A 854 -13.31 7.77 10.13
CA TYR A 854 -13.51 8.69 9.01
C TYR A 854 -14.66 8.23 8.10
N VAL A 855 -15.16 9.14 7.27
CA VAL A 855 -16.13 8.87 6.18
C VAL A 855 -15.68 9.46 4.83
N SER A 856 -14.54 10.15 4.81
CA SER A 856 -13.97 10.84 3.65
C SER A 856 -12.50 11.12 3.92
N ALA A 857 -11.72 11.07 2.85
CA ALA A 857 -10.30 11.36 2.80
C ALA A 857 -10.01 11.99 1.42
N HIS A 858 -8.74 12.26 1.14
CA HIS A 858 -8.30 12.79 -0.14
C HIS A 858 -8.59 11.82 -1.31
N ASP A 859 -8.50 10.51 -1.06
CA ASP A 859 -8.78 9.42 -1.99
C ASP A 859 -10.27 9.02 -2.03
N ASN A 860 -10.70 8.46 -3.16
CA ASN A 860 -12.10 8.19 -3.50
C ASN A 860 -12.93 9.50 -3.58
N GLU A 861 -14.25 9.38 -3.69
CA GLU A 861 -15.12 10.56 -3.75
C GLU A 861 -15.15 11.28 -2.40
N THR A 862 -15.24 12.62 -2.44
CA THR A 862 -15.55 13.44 -1.26
C THR A 862 -16.87 13.02 -0.61
N LEU A 863 -17.10 13.41 0.65
CA LEU A 863 -18.36 13.09 1.33
C LEU A 863 -19.57 13.68 0.58
N PHE A 864 -19.44 14.91 0.06
CA PHE A 864 -20.50 15.55 -0.71
C PHE A 864 -20.79 14.79 -2.01
N ASP A 865 -19.74 14.47 -2.78
CA ASP A 865 -19.88 13.73 -4.04
C ASP A 865 -20.50 12.35 -3.82
N ALA A 866 -20.11 11.66 -2.75
CA ALA A 866 -20.70 10.38 -2.36
C ALA A 866 -22.20 10.50 -2.05
N VAL A 867 -22.60 11.55 -1.31
CA VAL A 867 -24.03 11.83 -1.07
C VAL A 867 -24.76 12.13 -2.38
N GLN A 868 -24.15 12.90 -3.29
CA GLN A 868 -24.77 13.21 -4.58
C GLN A 868 -25.00 11.97 -5.45
N LEU A 869 -24.05 11.02 -5.46
CA LEU A 869 -24.17 9.76 -6.19
C LEU A 869 -25.27 8.84 -5.63
N LYS A 870 -25.42 8.82 -4.31
CA LYS A 870 -26.18 7.79 -3.59
C LYS A 870 -27.57 8.25 -3.16
N ALA A 871 -27.80 9.53 -2.95
CA ALA A 871 -29.13 10.02 -2.55
C ALA A 871 -30.14 9.93 -3.70
N ARG A 872 -31.42 9.83 -3.35
CA ARG A 872 -32.53 9.93 -4.32
C ARG A 872 -32.42 11.22 -5.14
N ARG A 873 -32.59 11.14 -6.46
CA ARG A 873 -32.24 12.23 -7.39
C ARG A 873 -32.98 13.55 -7.12
N ASP A 874 -34.27 13.51 -6.82
CA ASP A 874 -35.11 14.70 -6.60
C ASP A 874 -35.11 15.20 -5.13
N LEU A 875 -34.19 14.68 -4.30
CA LEU A 875 -34.07 15.10 -2.91
C LEU A 875 -33.54 16.55 -2.80
N PRO A 876 -34.20 17.44 -2.02
CA PRO A 876 -33.75 18.83 -1.85
C PRO A 876 -32.35 18.96 -1.22
N MET A 877 -31.64 20.05 -1.54
CA MET A 877 -30.27 20.29 -1.04
C MET A 877 -30.17 20.27 0.48
N ALA A 878 -31.12 20.89 1.20
CA ALA A 878 -31.12 20.91 2.66
C ALA A 878 -31.10 19.49 3.28
N GLU A 879 -31.77 18.53 2.65
CA GLU A 879 -31.77 17.13 3.09
C GLU A 879 -30.44 16.43 2.79
N ARG A 880 -29.78 16.78 1.66
CA ARG A 880 -28.44 16.27 1.32
C ARG A 880 -27.38 16.81 2.29
N VAL A 881 -27.47 18.08 2.67
CA VAL A 881 -26.62 18.67 3.71
C VAL A 881 -26.80 17.93 5.02
N ARG A 882 -28.03 17.53 5.39
CA ARG A 882 -28.27 16.69 6.56
C ARG A 882 -27.65 15.30 6.46
N MET A 883 -27.72 14.64 5.29
CA MET A 883 -27.03 13.36 5.07
C MET A 883 -25.52 13.48 5.32
N GLN A 884 -24.89 14.53 4.77
CA GLN A 884 -23.48 14.84 4.99
C GLN A 884 -23.16 15.13 6.45
N ASN A 885 -23.94 15.99 7.10
CA ASN A 885 -23.79 16.36 8.50
C ASN A 885 -23.94 15.15 9.44
N LEU A 886 -24.78 14.18 9.09
CA LEU A 886 -24.89 12.92 9.83
C LEU A 886 -23.60 12.10 9.73
N GLY A 887 -22.97 12.03 8.55
CA GLY A 887 -21.64 11.44 8.37
C GLY A 887 -20.59 12.08 9.27
N ILE A 888 -20.53 13.41 9.29
CA ILE A 888 -19.66 14.19 10.19
C ILE A 888 -19.94 13.85 11.65
N SER A 889 -21.21 13.74 12.04
CA SER A 889 -21.61 13.46 13.42
C SER A 889 -21.15 12.08 13.90
N LEU A 890 -21.27 11.06 13.04
CA LEU A 890 -20.82 9.70 13.35
C LEU A 890 -19.33 9.67 13.68
N VAL A 891 -18.53 10.44 12.93
CA VAL A 891 -17.09 10.52 13.12
C VAL A 891 -16.73 11.38 14.34
N ALA A 892 -17.28 12.60 14.45
CA ALA A 892 -16.94 13.52 15.54
C ALA A 892 -17.27 12.97 16.93
N LEU A 893 -18.36 12.21 17.06
CA LEU A 893 -18.86 11.70 18.34
C LEU A 893 -18.46 10.24 18.61
N SER A 894 -17.63 9.62 17.75
CA SER A 894 -17.08 8.29 18.04
C SER A 894 -16.05 8.35 19.15
N GLN A 895 -15.88 7.26 19.92
CA GLN A 895 -14.63 7.04 20.64
C GLN A 895 -13.48 6.85 19.64
N GLY A 896 -12.23 6.97 20.12
CA GLY A 896 -11.04 6.98 19.27
C GLY A 896 -10.82 8.32 18.60
N ILE A 897 -10.08 8.36 17.49
CA ILE A 897 -9.58 9.60 16.89
C ILE A 897 -10.37 9.95 15.61
N PRO A 898 -11.15 11.04 15.59
CA PRO A 898 -11.86 11.49 14.41
C PRO A 898 -10.91 12.08 13.36
N PHE A 899 -11.23 11.82 12.10
CA PHE A 899 -10.51 12.31 10.95
C PHE A 899 -11.47 12.88 9.90
N PHE A 900 -11.13 14.05 9.39
CA PHE A 900 -11.92 14.79 8.41
C PHE A 900 -11.06 15.22 7.23
N HIS A 901 -11.58 15.06 6.02
CA HIS A 901 -10.96 15.58 4.82
C HIS A 901 -11.23 17.09 4.73
N ALA A 902 -10.23 17.87 4.33
CA ALA A 902 -10.39 19.31 4.22
C ALA A 902 -11.54 19.68 3.28
N GLY A 903 -12.49 20.45 3.79
CA GLY A 903 -13.70 20.86 3.09
C GLY A 903 -14.90 19.94 3.28
N ASP A 904 -14.83 18.87 4.08
CA ASP A 904 -16.02 18.12 4.52
C ASP A 904 -17.03 19.05 5.20
N GLU A 905 -16.56 20.03 5.97
CA GLU A 905 -17.34 21.09 6.59
C GLU A 905 -17.85 22.15 5.61
N LEU A 906 -17.37 22.15 4.36
CA LEU A 906 -17.73 23.10 3.30
C LEU A 906 -18.47 22.45 2.13
N LEU A 907 -18.96 21.21 2.30
CA LEU A 907 -19.58 20.44 1.22
C LEU A 907 -18.65 20.22 0.02
N ARG A 908 -17.33 20.19 0.23
CA ARG A 908 -16.33 20.15 -0.84
C ARG A 908 -16.64 19.04 -1.83
N SER A 909 -16.60 19.41 -3.10
CA SER A 909 -16.75 18.52 -4.25
C SER A 909 -15.46 18.52 -5.06
N LYS A 910 -15.18 17.41 -5.72
CA LYS A 910 -14.19 17.31 -6.80
C LYS A 910 -14.86 16.98 -8.12
N SER A 911 -16.11 17.42 -8.29
CA SER A 911 -16.95 17.15 -9.45
C SER A 911 -17.06 15.65 -9.77
N LEU A 912 -17.23 14.82 -8.73
CA LEU A 912 -17.31 13.35 -8.79
C LEU A 912 -15.99 12.65 -9.17
N ASP A 913 -14.84 13.32 -9.11
CA ASP A 913 -13.54 12.66 -9.30
C ASP A 913 -13.20 11.76 -8.12
N ARG A 914 -13.06 10.45 -8.40
CA ARG A 914 -12.71 9.44 -7.40
C ARG A 914 -11.20 9.35 -7.12
N ASN A 915 -10.35 9.89 -7.99
CA ASN A 915 -8.90 9.76 -7.87
C ASN A 915 -8.18 11.01 -8.40
N SER A 916 -8.22 12.06 -7.59
CA SER A 916 -7.87 13.42 -8.02
C SER A 916 -6.39 13.80 -7.84
N TYR A 917 -5.52 12.80 -7.70
CA TYR A 917 -4.08 12.99 -7.41
C TYR A 917 -3.36 13.85 -8.44
N ASN A 918 -3.80 13.81 -9.69
CA ASN A 918 -3.22 14.54 -10.82
C ASN A 918 -4.33 15.23 -11.65
N SER A 919 -5.32 15.79 -10.94
CA SER A 919 -6.48 16.48 -11.51
C SER A 919 -6.39 18.01 -11.39
N GLY A 920 -5.19 18.53 -11.09
CA GLY A 920 -4.91 19.96 -11.06
C GLY A 920 -5.67 20.75 -9.98
N ASP A 921 -5.40 22.06 -9.97
CA ASP A 921 -6.07 23.02 -9.09
C ASP A 921 -7.58 23.09 -9.33
N TRP A 922 -8.02 22.83 -10.57
CA TRP A 922 -9.41 22.98 -11.01
C TRP A 922 -10.37 22.03 -10.28
N PHE A 923 -10.08 20.74 -10.26
CA PHE A 923 -10.94 19.76 -9.59
C PHE A 923 -10.72 19.70 -8.08
N ASN A 924 -9.55 20.12 -7.58
CA ASN A 924 -9.22 20.06 -6.15
C ASN A 924 -9.50 21.36 -5.37
N GLN A 925 -10.04 22.39 -6.00
CA GLN A 925 -10.26 23.70 -5.37
C GLN A 925 -11.02 23.61 -4.03
N VAL A 926 -10.52 24.35 -3.05
CA VAL A 926 -11.25 24.71 -1.81
C VAL A 926 -11.50 26.21 -1.83
N ASP A 927 -12.73 26.63 -1.59
CA ASP A 927 -13.13 28.04 -1.60
C ASP A 927 -13.45 28.55 -0.20
N TRP A 928 -12.48 29.25 0.41
CA TRP A 928 -12.60 29.82 1.75
C TRP A 928 -13.55 31.01 1.85
N THR A 929 -14.04 31.54 0.72
CA THR A 929 -15.05 32.60 0.69
C THR A 929 -16.47 32.07 0.91
N TYR A 930 -16.62 30.73 0.93
CA TYR A 930 -17.88 30.02 1.11
C TYR A 930 -18.90 30.30 0.00
N GLN A 931 -18.46 30.70 -1.19
CA GLN A 931 -19.34 31.01 -2.33
C GLN A 931 -19.57 29.81 -3.25
N SER A 932 -18.63 28.86 -3.28
CA SER A 932 -18.69 27.64 -4.05
C SER A 932 -18.18 26.45 -3.23
N ASN A 933 -18.67 25.25 -3.54
CA ASN A 933 -18.11 24.00 -3.03
C ASN A 933 -17.36 23.20 -4.12
N ASN A 934 -17.19 23.79 -5.31
CA ASN A 934 -16.59 23.17 -6.50
C ASN A 934 -17.43 22.08 -7.20
N TRP A 935 -18.73 21.96 -6.93
CA TRP A 935 -19.63 21.05 -7.66
C TRP A 935 -19.99 21.54 -9.06
N GLY A 936 -20.01 20.62 -10.03
CA GLY A 936 -20.46 20.92 -11.40
C GLY A 936 -19.46 21.77 -12.17
N VAL A 937 -18.17 21.46 -12.07
CA VAL A 937 -17.09 22.16 -12.78
C VAL A 937 -16.57 21.38 -13.99
N GLY A 938 -17.40 20.50 -14.56
CA GLY A 938 -17.05 19.61 -15.67
C GLY A 938 -17.01 18.15 -15.24
N LEU A 939 -17.07 17.26 -16.22
CA LEU A 939 -16.85 15.83 -16.00
C LEU A 939 -15.41 15.61 -15.51
N PRO A 940 -15.18 14.71 -14.54
CA PRO A 940 -13.85 14.46 -13.99
C PRO A 940 -12.96 13.70 -14.98
N PRO A 941 -11.62 13.69 -14.81
CA PRO A 941 -10.67 13.12 -15.76
C PRO A 941 -11.00 11.71 -16.25
N ALA A 942 -10.91 11.53 -17.57
CA ALA A 942 -11.44 10.36 -18.26
C ALA A 942 -10.81 9.02 -17.86
N ALA A 943 -9.53 9.01 -17.47
CA ALA A 943 -8.75 7.79 -17.21
C ALA A 943 -9.40 6.89 -16.15
N ASP A 944 -9.94 7.49 -15.09
CA ASP A 944 -10.56 6.79 -13.97
C ASP A 944 -12.08 6.89 -13.93
N ASN A 945 -12.67 7.75 -14.75
CA ASN A 945 -14.07 8.17 -14.57
C ASN A 945 -14.96 8.05 -15.82
N SER A 946 -14.38 7.91 -17.03
CA SER A 946 -15.16 8.00 -18.28
C SER A 946 -16.25 6.93 -18.43
N THR A 947 -16.03 5.75 -17.85
CA THR A 947 -17.04 4.67 -17.78
C THR A 947 -18.26 5.04 -16.94
N HIS A 948 -18.14 6.03 -16.07
CA HIS A 948 -19.18 6.49 -15.15
C HIS A 948 -19.81 7.83 -15.55
N TRP A 949 -19.27 8.52 -16.56
CA TRP A 949 -19.83 9.77 -17.10
C TRP A 949 -21.33 9.71 -17.46
N PRO A 950 -21.90 8.58 -17.94
CA PRO A 950 -23.35 8.49 -18.15
C PRO A 950 -24.18 8.69 -16.89
N ILE A 951 -23.62 8.38 -15.71
CA ILE A 951 -24.22 8.67 -14.40
C ILE A 951 -23.89 10.10 -13.98
N PHE A 952 -22.65 10.55 -14.19
CA PHE A 952 -22.16 11.84 -13.68
C PHE A 952 -22.75 13.04 -14.40
N GLY A 953 -22.78 13.02 -15.75
CA GLY A 953 -23.22 14.16 -16.55
C GLY A 953 -24.61 14.67 -16.16
N PRO A 954 -25.65 13.80 -16.07
CA PRO A 954 -26.98 14.21 -15.64
C PRO A 954 -27.07 14.75 -14.21
N LEU A 955 -26.13 14.40 -13.32
CA LEU A 955 -26.06 14.93 -11.95
C LEU A 955 -25.39 16.31 -11.95
N LEU A 956 -24.26 16.45 -12.64
CA LEU A 956 -23.51 17.70 -12.73
C LEU A 956 -24.30 18.79 -13.47
N ALA A 957 -25.09 18.42 -14.48
CA ALA A 957 -25.96 19.34 -15.22
C ALA A 957 -27.15 19.87 -14.41
N ASP A 958 -27.50 19.23 -13.30
CA ASP A 958 -28.66 19.61 -12.49
C ASP A 958 -28.31 20.75 -11.51
N ALA A 959 -28.77 21.96 -11.85
CA ALA A 959 -28.56 23.15 -11.02
C ALA A 959 -29.15 23.03 -9.61
N ALA A 960 -30.13 22.15 -9.37
CA ALA A 960 -30.68 21.91 -8.03
C ALA A 960 -29.71 21.15 -7.12
N LEU A 961 -28.69 20.49 -7.69
CA LEU A 961 -27.66 19.74 -6.95
C LEU A 961 -26.41 20.59 -6.64
N LYS A 962 -26.40 21.87 -7.02
CA LYS A 962 -25.35 22.82 -6.64
C LYS A 962 -25.74 23.53 -5.33
N PRO A 963 -24.94 23.43 -4.25
CA PRO A 963 -25.28 24.09 -2.99
C PRO A 963 -25.09 25.59 -3.07
N ALA A 964 -25.93 26.33 -2.35
CA ALA A 964 -25.75 27.77 -2.16
C ALA A 964 -24.79 28.04 -0.99
N SER A 965 -24.29 29.28 -0.88
CA SER A 965 -23.45 29.71 0.25
C SER A 965 -24.09 29.44 1.62
N ALA A 966 -25.41 29.58 1.74
CA ALA A 966 -26.13 29.26 2.98
C ALA A 966 -26.08 27.76 3.35
N ASP A 967 -26.06 26.86 2.35
CA ASP A 967 -25.93 25.42 2.58
C ASP A 967 -24.52 25.08 3.07
N ILE A 968 -23.49 25.71 2.47
CA ILE A 968 -22.08 25.58 2.86
C ILE A 968 -21.87 26.08 4.30
N LEU A 969 -22.37 27.27 4.62
CA LEU A 969 -22.32 27.81 5.98
C LEU A 969 -23.11 26.94 6.97
N ARG A 970 -24.20 26.29 6.52
CA ARG A 970 -24.90 25.31 7.34
C ARG A 970 -24.01 24.07 7.60
N ALA A 971 -23.35 23.49 6.60
CA ALA A 971 -22.42 22.39 6.86
C ALA A 971 -21.31 22.79 7.86
N ARG A 972 -20.77 24.01 7.70
CA ARG A 972 -19.71 24.54 8.55
C ARG A 972 -20.12 24.66 10.02
N ASP A 973 -21.20 25.38 10.36
CA ASP A 973 -21.52 25.50 11.79
C ASP A 973 -21.99 24.17 12.39
N HIS A 974 -22.54 23.22 11.62
CA HIS A 974 -22.79 21.87 12.14
C HIS A 974 -21.48 21.18 12.54
N PHE A 975 -20.44 21.28 11.70
CA PHE A 975 -19.11 20.75 12.01
C PHE A 975 -18.53 21.37 13.29
N GLU A 976 -18.59 22.70 13.43
CA GLU A 976 -18.16 23.40 14.64
C GLU A 976 -18.97 22.98 15.88
N GLU A 977 -20.28 22.80 15.74
CA GLU A 977 -21.16 22.29 16.81
C GLU A 977 -20.71 20.89 17.25
N MET A 978 -20.37 19.99 16.32
CA MET A 978 -19.90 18.65 16.65
C MET A 978 -18.52 18.65 17.34
N LEU A 979 -17.59 19.49 16.88
CA LEU A 979 -16.30 19.67 17.55
C LEU A 979 -16.47 20.19 18.98
N ALA A 980 -17.33 21.19 19.16
CA ALA A 980 -17.60 21.78 20.47
C ALA A 980 -18.25 20.76 21.42
N ILE A 981 -19.19 19.95 20.93
CA ILE A 981 -19.79 18.85 21.71
C ILE A 981 -18.72 17.83 22.12
N ARG A 982 -17.87 17.39 21.19
CA ARG A 982 -16.78 16.45 21.50
C ARG A 982 -15.82 17.01 22.56
N LYS A 983 -15.46 18.29 22.45
CA LYS A 983 -14.57 18.98 23.40
C LYS A 983 -15.23 19.11 24.78
N SER A 984 -16.54 19.35 24.86
CA SER A 984 -17.29 19.68 26.09
C SER A 984 -17.28 18.62 27.20
N SER A 985 -16.98 17.35 26.87
CA SER A 985 -17.00 16.26 27.83
C SER A 985 -16.01 15.15 27.50
N ARG A 986 -15.36 14.60 28.54
CA ARG A 986 -14.48 13.43 28.42
C ARG A 986 -15.26 12.16 28.02
N LEU A 987 -16.58 12.13 28.18
CA LEU A 987 -17.39 10.98 27.77
C LEU A 987 -17.24 10.65 26.27
N PHE A 988 -16.93 11.63 25.41
CA PHE A 988 -16.67 11.41 23.98
C PHE A 988 -15.22 11.01 23.66
N ARG A 989 -14.34 10.97 24.67
CA ARG A 989 -12.88 10.82 24.55
C ARG A 989 -12.32 9.97 25.70
N LEU A 990 -12.89 8.78 25.88
CA LEU A 990 -12.43 7.83 26.91
C LEU A 990 -11.06 7.28 26.53
N ARG A 991 -10.18 7.08 27.51
CA ARG A 991 -8.73 6.90 27.30
C ARG A 991 -8.28 5.45 27.23
N THR A 992 -9.19 4.51 27.43
CA THR A 992 -8.86 3.08 27.42
C THR A 992 -10.02 2.25 26.91
N GLY A 993 -9.73 1.08 26.34
CA GLY A 993 -10.76 0.11 25.95
C GLY A 993 -11.64 -0.31 27.14
N ASP A 994 -11.08 -0.39 28.35
CA ASP A 994 -11.83 -0.72 29.57
C ASP A 994 -12.81 0.38 29.99
N GLU A 995 -12.42 1.65 29.88
CA GLU A 995 -13.34 2.77 30.11
C GLU A 995 -14.50 2.72 29.10
N VAL A 996 -14.21 2.49 27.82
CA VAL A 996 -15.25 2.38 26.80
C VAL A 996 -16.22 1.24 27.11
N LYS A 997 -15.72 0.02 27.37
CA LYS A 997 -16.55 -1.16 27.70
C LYS A 997 -17.43 -0.95 28.93
N GLN A 998 -16.97 -0.15 29.90
CA GLN A 998 -17.70 0.12 31.14
C GLN A 998 -18.75 1.23 31.00
N ARG A 999 -18.53 2.18 30.08
CA ARG A 999 -19.25 3.46 30.08
C ARG A 999 -20.08 3.70 28.83
N VAL A 1000 -19.74 3.06 27.71
CA VAL A 1000 -20.48 3.14 26.45
C VAL A 1000 -21.41 1.94 26.36
N HIS A 1001 -22.67 2.21 26.03
CA HIS A 1001 -23.71 1.22 25.82
C HIS A 1001 -24.55 1.60 24.60
N PHE A 1002 -25.11 0.61 23.90
CA PHE A 1002 -26.03 0.86 22.81
C PHE A 1002 -27.43 0.41 23.17
N GLU A 1003 -28.39 1.27 22.87
CA GLU A 1003 -29.80 0.96 22.86
C GLU A 1003 -30.28 0.75 21.41
N ASN A 1004 -31.55 0.37 21.23
CA ASN A 1004 -32.12 0.08 19.92
C ASN A 1004 -31.28 -0.94 19.13
N THR A 1005 -31.10 -2.14 19.71
CA THR A 1005 -30.33 -3.27 19.15
C THR A 1005 -31.23 -4.49 18.91
N GLY A 1006 -30.72 -5.53 18.26
CA GLY A 1006 -31.48 -6.76 18.00
C GLY A 1006 -32.34 -6.71 16.73
N PRO A 1007 -33.10 -7.77 16.43
CA PRO A 1007 -33.86 -7.89 15.17
C PRO A 1007 -35.06 -6.93 15.09
N ASP A 1008 -35.57 -6.50 16.24
CA ASP A 1008 -36.73 -5.61 16.38
C ASP A 1008 -36.35 -4.13 16.54
N GLN A 1009 -35.06 -3.79 16.39
CA GLN A 1009 -34.60 -2.40 16.43
C GLN A 1009 -35.28 -1.55 15.34
N ILE A 1010 -35.47 -0.27 15.63
CA ILE A 1010 -35.88 0.75 14.65
C ILE A 1010 -34.75 0.87 13.61
N PRO A 1011 -34.93 0.44 12.35
CA PRO A 1011 -33.88 0.51 11.35
C PRO A 1011 -33.46 1.95 11.07
N GLY A 1012 -32.16 2.20 10.92
CA GLY A 1012 -31.64 3.54 10.65
C GLY A 1012 -31.56 4.47 11.87
N LEU A 1013 -31.82 3.96 13.08
CA LEU A 1013 -31.62 4.70 14.33
C LEU A 1013 -30.53 4.03 15.19
N ILE A 1014 -29.50 4.78 15.57
CA ILE A 1014 -28.50 4.34 16.56
C ILE A 1014 -28.65 5.21 17.81
N VAL A 1015 -28.73 4.57 18.98
CA VAL A 1015 -28.81 5.24 20.28
C VAL A 1015 -27.60 4.82 21.10
N MET A 1016 -26.64 5.73 21.24
CA MET A 1016 -25.41 5.53 22.02
C MET A 1016 -25.57 6.22 23.37
N ALA A 1017 -25.51 5.46 24.46
CA ALA A 1017 -25.59 5.95 25.82
C ALA A 1017 -24.20 5.89 26.47
N MET A 1018 -23.76 7.02 27.04
CA MET A 1018 -22.51 7.13 27.78
C MET A 1018 -22.78 7.57 29.20
N GLN A 1019 -22.18 6.91 30.18
CA GLN A 1019 -22.37 7.22 31.60
C GLN A 1019 -21.05 7.18 32.37
N ASP A 1020 -20.79 8.22 33.14
CA ASP A 1020 -19.85 8.20 34.27
C ASP A 1020 -20.66 8.28 35.56
N PRO A 1021 -20.70 7.22 36.40
CA PRO A 1021 -21.47 7.26 37.64
C PRO A 1021 -20.98 8.34 38.63
N GLY A 1022 -19.75 8.85 38.49
CA GLY A 1022 -19.25 9.97 39.29
C GLY A 1022 -19.36 9.74 40.81
N THR A 1023 -19.61 10.83 41.56
CA THR A 1023 -19.79 10.80 43.03
C THR A 1023 -21.21 11.16 43.49
N ASN A 1024 -22.09 11.60 42.58
CA ASN A 1024 -23.48 11.93 42.87
C ASN A 1024 -24.44 10.86 42.31
N ALA A 1025 -25.71 10.90 42.72
CA ALA A 1025 -26.67 9.84 42.41
C ALA A 1025 -27.13 9.81 40.94
N GLU A 1026 -26.98 10.91 40.18
CA GLU A 1026 -27.40 10.99 38.77
C GLU A 1026 -26.25 10.61 37.80
N GLY A 1027 -24.99 10.90 38.17
CA GLY A 1027 -23.81 10.73 37.32
C GLY A 1027 -23.78 11.69 36.14
N GLN A 1028 -22.65 11.75 35.42
CA GLN A 1028 -22.60 12.42 34.11
C GLN A 1028 -23.12 11.48 33.04
N ARG A 1029 -23.98 11.97 32.16
CA ARG A 1029 -24.53 11.19 31.04
C ARG A 1029 -24.53 11.97 29.74
N ALA A 1030 -24.33 11.25 28.64
CA ALA A 1030 -24.56 11.73 27.29
C ALA A 1030 -25.29 10.64 26.48
N ILE A 1031 -26.48 10.96 25.95
CA ILE A 1031 -27.27 10.08 25.10
C ILE A 1031 -27.28 10.68 23.70
N VAL A 1032 -26.71 9.97 22.74
CA VAL A 1032 -26.59 10.40 21.35
C VAL A 1032 -27.53 9.57 20.49
N LEU A 1033 -28.41 10.24 19.75
CA LEU A 1033 -29.31 9.61 18.78
C LEU A 1033 -28.88 10.03 17.38
N PHE A 1034 -28.48 9.06 16.56
CA PHE A 1034 -28.19 9.24 15.15
C PHE A 1034 -29.38 8.69 14.34
N ASN A 1035 -30.17 9.58 13.73
CA ASN A 1035 -31.29 9.19 12.89
C ASN A 1035 -30.93 9.34 11.42
N GLY A 1036 -30.65 8.23 10.74
CA GLY A 1036 -30.39 8.17 9.30
C GLY A 1036 -31.63 8.12 8.42
N THR A 1037 -32.82 7.98 9.02
CA THR A 1037 -34.08 7.89 8.28
C THR A 1037 -34.57 9.25 7.79
N ASP A 1038 -35.47 9.22 6.81
CA ASP A 1038 -36.17 10.39 6.26
C ASP A 1038 -37.38 10.82 7.10
N ASP A 1039 -37.65 10.14 8.21
CA ASP A 1039 -38.71 10.44 9.16
C ASP A 1039 -38.17 10.76 10.56
N ALA A 1040 -38.94 11.50 11.35
CA ALA A 1040 -38.64 11.68 12.77
C ALA A 1040 -38.83 10.36 13.53
N GLN A 1041 -37.87 10.02 14.39
CA GLN A 1041 -37.91 8.79 15.18
C GLN A 1041 -38.20 9.10 16.65
N THR A 1042 -38.94 8.20 17.30
CA THR A 1042 -39.15 8.23 18.76
C THR A 1042 -38.66 6.92 19.37
N PHE A 1043 -37.68 7.01 20.26
CA PHE A 1043 -37.16 5.88 21.03
C PHE A 1043 -37.56 6.02 22.49
N GLN A 1044 -37.97 4.92 23.13
CA GLN A 1044 -38.39 4.93 24.53
C GLN A 1044 -37.78 3.74 25.27
N ALA A 1045 -37.23 4.00 26.45
CA ALA A 1045 -36.80 2.93 27.35
C ALA A 1045 -37.01 3.33 28.82
N ASP A 1046 -37.50 2.37 29.62
CA ASP A 1046 -37.87 2.60 31.02
C ASP A 1046 -36.71 3.08 31.89
N GLY A 1047 -35.48 2.69 31.56
CA GLY A 1047 -34.26 3.10 32.26
C GLY A 1047 -33.98 4.61 32.21
N TYR A 1048 -34.60 5.33 31.27
CA TYR A 1048 -34.47 6.78 31.15
C TYR A 1048 -35.58 7.54 31.85
N LYS A 1049 -36.56 6.90 32.49
CA LYS A 1049 -37.60 7.61 33.24
C LYS A 1049 -37.01 8.36 34.43
N SER A 1050 -37.57 9.53 34.73
CA SER A 1050 -37.18 10.39 35.85
C SER A 1050 -35.74 10.95 35.81
N LEU A 1051 -34.97 10.70 34.74
CA LEU A 1051 -33.68 11.36 34.56
C LEU A 1051 -33.88 12.84 34.20
N LYS A 1052 -32.87 13.65 34.49
CA LYS A 1052 -32.86 15.09 34.18
C LYS A 1052 -31.99 15.39 32.97
N LEU A 1053 -32.34 14.77 31.85
CA LEU A 1053 -31.65 15.01 30.59
C LEU A 1053 -32.21 16.25 29.89
N LYS A 1054 -31.34 16.99 29.21
CA LYS A 1054 -31.69 18.14 28.36
C LYS A 1054 -30.95 18.02 27.04
N LEU A 1055 -31.51 18.58 25.97
CA LEU A 1055 -30.78 18.74 24.71
C LEU A 1055 -29.48 19.51 25.00
N HIS A 1056 -28.36 19.09 24.41
CA HIS A 1056 -27.06 19.70 24.65
C HIS A 1056 -27.12 21.21 24.36
N PRO A 1057 -26.52 22.09 25.19
CA PRO A 1057 -26.61 23.53 25.02
C PRO A 1057 -26.19 24.04 23.63
N VAL A 1058 -25.14 23.44 23.05
CA VAL A 1058 -24.71 23.70 21.65
C VAL A 1058 -25.85 23.46 20.66
N LEU A 1059 -26.60 22.36 20.81
CA LEU A 1059 -27.72 22.04 19.93
C LEU A 1059 -28.97 22.88 20.22
N GLN A 1060 -29.19 23.32 21.47
CA GLN A 1060 -30.24 24.28 21.79
C GLN A 1060 -29.99 25.64 21.12
N ALA A 1061 -28.72 26.02 20.99
CA ALA A 1061 -28.26 27.22 20.32
C ALA A 1061 -27.98 27.03 18.82
N SER A 1062 -28.17 25.82 18.28
CA SER A 1062 -27.83 25.50 16.88
C SER A 1062 -28.53 26.43 15.90
N THR A 1063 -27.82 26.77 14.82
CA THR A 1063 -28.41 27.54 13.73
C THR A 1063 -29.36 26.70 12.87
N ASP A 1064 -29.39 25.37 13.08
CA ASP A 1064 -30.41 24.48 12.53
C ASP A 1064 -31.71 24.51 13.38
N PRO A 1065 -32.83 25.06 12.88
CA PRO A 1065 -34.10 25.02 13.59
C PRO A 1065 -34.68 23.62 13.79
N VAL A 1066 -34.31 22.65 12.95
CA VAL A 1066 -34.87 21.29 13.01
C VAL A 1066 -34.31 20.53 14.21
N VAL A 1067 -32.99 20.47 14.40
CA VAL A 1067 -32.40 19.76 15.55
C VAL A 1067 -32.85 20.33 16.89
N ARG A 1068 -33.17 21.62 16.97
CA ARG A 1068 -33.75 22.26 18.18
C ARG A 1068 -35.11 21.72 18.59
N THR A 1069 -35.81 21.04 17.69
CA THR A 1069 -37.09 20.36 18.00
C THR A 1069 -36.90 19.00 18.68
N SER A 1070 -35.66 18.51 18.79
CA SER A 1070 -35.34 17.28 19.53
C SER A 1070 -35.77 17.40 20.99
N ALA A 1071 -36.45 16.37 21.49
CA ALA A 1071 -37.09 16.43 22.80
C ALA A 1071 -36.83 15.17 23.62
N TYR A 1072 -36.79 15.34 24.94
CA TYR A 1072 -36.76 14.26 25.91
C TYR A 1072 -37.92 14.43 26.89
N ASP A 1073 -38.67 13.35 27.12
CA ASP A 1073 -39.77 13.29 28.08
C ASP A 1073 -39.41 12.37 29.26
N ALA A 1074 -39.13 12.99 30.40
CA ALA A 1074 -38.77 12.27 31.63
C ALA A 1074 -39.88 11.38 32.20
N ALA A 1075 -41.15 11.63 31.88
CA ALA A 1075 -42.25 10.80 32.37
C ALA A 1075 -42.30 9.44 31.65
N THR A 1076 -41.98 9.43 30.36
CA THR A 1076 -42.00 8.24 29.52
C THR A 1076 -40.61 7.61 29.34
N GLY A 1077 -39.53 8.37 29.57
CA GLY A 1077 -38.18 7.96 29.17
C GLY A 1077 -37.99 8.00 27.66
N GLY A 1078 -38.75 8.86 26.98
CA GLY A 1078 -38.80 8.96 25.53
C GLY A 1078 -37.93 10.07 24.95
N PHE A 1079 -37.31 9.79 23.81
CA PHE A 1079 -36.53 10.73 23.02
C PHE A 1079 -37.14 10.85 21.63
N THR A 1080 -37.30 12.08 21.14
CA THR A 1080 -37.69 12.37 19.76
C THR A 1080 -36.54 13.06 19.04
N VAL A 1081 -36.13 12.50 17.89
CA VAL A 1081 -35.09 13.03 17.02
C VAL A 1081 -35.64 13.23 15.60
N PRO A 1082 -35.49 14.42 15.00
CA PRO A 1082 -35.96 14.66 13.63
C PRO A 1082 -35.26 13.79 12.59
N ALA A 1083 -35.84 13.73 11.38
CA ALA A 1083 -35.23 13.08 10.23
C ALA A 1083 -33.78 13.56 9.99
N ARG A 1084 -32.89 12.64 9.58
CA ARG A 1084 -31.50 12.92 9.18
C ARG A 1084 -30.74 13.82 10.16
N SER A 1085 -30.90 13.57 11.45
CA SER A 1085 -30.40 14.47 12.49
C SER A 1085 -29.66 13.70 13.58
N THR A 1086 -28.68 14.37 14.19
CA THR A 1086 -27.99 13.91 15.39
C THR A 1086 -28.46 14.75 16.57
N ALA A 1087 -29.00 14.11 17.61
CA ALA A 1087 -29.38 14.77 18.84
C ALA A 1087 -28.55 14.25 20.01
N VAL A 1088 -28.04 15.16 20.84
CA VAL A 1088 -27.23 14.83 22.02
C VAL A 1088 -27.97 15.36 23.25
N PHE A 1089 -28.26 14.47 24.21
CA PHE A 1089 -28.90 14.82 25.47
C PHE A 1089 -27.94 14.58 26.63
N VAL A 1090 -27.84 15.53 27.56
CA VAL A 1090 -26.90 15.49 28.68
C VAL A 1090 -27.56 15.81 30.02
N THR A 1091 -26.94 15.36 31.11
CA THR A 1091 -27.24 15.83 32.48
C THR A 1091 -26.60 17.18 32.75
N ASP A 1092 -27.13 17.95 33.71
CA ASP A 1092 -26.66 19.32 34.03
C ASP A 1092 -25.16 19.41 34.40
N ASP A 1093 -24.57 18.35 34.98
CA ASP A 1093 -23.16 18.31 35.40
C ASP A 1093 -22.18 17.84 34.29
N ALA A 1094 -22.67 17.51 33.09
CA ALA A 1094 -21.87 16.87 32.04
C ALA A 1094 -21.20 17.85 31.05
N VAL A 1095 -21.54 19.14 31.10
CA VAL A 1095 -20.91 20.20 30.30
C VAL A 1095 -19.86 20.87 31.17
N VAL A 1096 -18.59 20.52 30.97
CA VAL A 1096 -17.48 21.29 31.54
C VAL A 1096 -16.99 22.19 30.42
N ASP A 1097 -17.15 23.50 30.58
CA ASP A 1097 -16.44 24.46 29.74
C ASP A 1097 -14.95 24.37 30.10
N PRO A 1098 -14.06 23.84 29.23
CA PRO A 1098 -12.68 23.60 29.61
C PRO A 1098 -11.82 24.87 29.64
N ASP A 1099 -12.30 26.00 29.12
CA ASP A 1099 -11.56 27.26 29.06
C ASP A 1099 -12.30 28.38 29.81
N PRO A 1100 -11.88 28.75 31.04
CA PRO A 1100 -12.06 30.13 31.45
C PRO A 1100 -11.16 30.97 30.53
N ASP A 1101 -11.79 31.72 29.63
CA ASP A 1101 -11.25 32.84 28.85
C ASP A 1101 -9.80 33.22 29.25
N PRO A 1102 -8.78 32.91 28.44
CA PRO A 1102 -7.44 33.39 28.72
C PRO A 1102 -7.40 34.88 28.35
N ASP A 1103 -7.81 35.70 29.32
CA ASP A 1103 -7.70 37.16 29.35
C ASP A 1103 -8.69 37.92 28.44
N PRO A 1104 -9.69 38.64 28.99
CA PRO A 1104 -10.40 39.65 28.21
C PRO A 1104 -9.44 40.82 27.98
N ASP A 1105 -9.01 41.00 26.74
CA ASP A 1105 -8.16 42.12 26.31
C ASP A 1105 -8.66 43.45 26.91
N PRO A 1106 -7.85 44.15 27.72
CA PRO A 1106 -8.20 45.46 28.26
C PRO A 1106 -7.95 46.53 27.20
N GLN A 1107 -8.63 46.46 26.04
CA GLN A 1107 -8.55 47.49 25.00
C GLN A 1107 -9.58 47.38 23.87
N ASP A 1108 -10.88 47.39 24.18
CA ASP A 1108 -11.88 47.90 23.22
C ASP A 1108 -13.00 48.71 23.90
N PRO A 1109 -13.05 50.04 23.72
CA PRO A 1109 -14.16 50.86 24.17
C PRO A 1109 -15.14 51.10 23.02
N GLY A 1110 -16.29 50.43 23.06
CA GLY A 1110 -17.54 51.03 22.57
C GLY A 1110 -18.49 50.13 21.79
N ASP A 1111 -19.62 49.80 22.41
CA ASP A 1111 -20.93 50.15 21.85
C ASP A 1111 -21.94 50.37 23.00
N PRO A 1112 -22.76 51.44 23.00
CA PRO A 1112 -23.56 51.87 24.14
C PRO A 1112 -25.03 51.53 23.97
N ASP A 1113 -25.56 50.64 24.80
CA ASP A 1113 -26.98 50.68 25.19
C ASP A 1113 -27.19 49.76 26.39
N GLU A 1114 -27.26 50.34 27.59
CA GLU A 1114 -28.45 50.26 28.44
C GLU A 1114 -28.22 51.03 29.75
N SER A 1115 -29.21 51.87 30.03
CA SER A 1115 -29.38 52.70 31.21
C SER A 1115 -29.52 51.87 32.50
N ASP A 1116 -28.82 52.25 33.57
CA ASP A 1116 -29.48 52.90 34.70
C ASP A 1116 -28.51 53.39 35.79
N GLY A 1117 -28.91 54.50 36.42
CA GLY A 1117 -28.07 55.36 37.24
C GLY A 1117 -27.57 54.76 38.55
N CYS A 1118 -26.41 55.23 39.03
CA CYS A 1118 -26.39 56.27 40.05
C CYS A 1118 -24.95 56.67 40.45
N ASN A 1119 -24.58 57.89 40.04
CA ASN A 1119 -23.99 58.95 40.87
C ASN A 1119 -22.90 58.58 41.90
N CYS A 1120 -21.66 59.01 41.65
CA CYS A 1120 -21.05 60.17 42.34
C CYS A 1120 -19.61 60.42 41.83
N GLN A 1121 -19.40 61.62 41.28
CA GLN A 1121 -18.25 62.56 41.47
C GLN A 1121 -16.83 61.97 41.66
N SER A 1122 -15.74 62.40 41.02
CA SER A 1122 -15.44 63.65 40.32
C SER A 1122 -14.01 63.62 39.75
N THR A 1123 -13.84 64.17 38.55
CA THR A 1123 -12.70 65.00 38.08
C THR A 1123 -11.27 64.47 38.15
N VAL A 1124 -10.76 64.17 36.94
CA VAL A 1124 -9.35 64.28 36.49
C VAL A 1124 -8.82 65.72 36.72
N PRO A 1125 -7.49 65.97 36.80
CA PRO A 1125 -6.68 66.04 35.57
C PRO A 1125 -5.29 65.36 35.71
N GLY A 1126 -4.79 64.79 34.61
CA GLY A 1126 -3.36 64.45 34.46
C GLY A 1126 -2.52 65.71 34.18
N PRO A 1127 -1.47 65.61 33.35
CA PRO A 1127 -0.28 64.76 33.43
C PRO A 1127 0.99 65.64 33.52
N LEU A 1128 2.20 65.07 33.62
CA LEU A 1128 3.48 65.56 33.05
C LEU A 1128 4.69 65.03 33.85
N GLY A 1129 5.77 64.72 33.11
CA GLY A 1129 7.11 65.06 33.58
C GLY A 1129 8.10 63.91 33.73
N ALA A 1130 8.78 63.60 32.64
CA ALA A 1130 10.10 62.97 32.65
C ALA A 1130 11.09 63.71 33.55
N THR A 1131 12.04 63.01 34.18
CA THR A 1131 13.50 63.22 34.05
C THR A 1131 14.33 62.45 35.08
N SER A 1132 15.47 61.91 34.61
CA SER A 1132 16.77 61.91 35.31
C SER A 1132 16.97 60.89 36.45
N LEU A 1133 18.16 60.32 36.74
CA LEU A 1133 19.54 60.50 36.28
C LEU A 1133 20.41 59.40 36.96
N LEU A 1134 21.56 59.09 36.35
CA LEU A 1134 22.87 58.77 36.97
C LEU A 1134 23.18 57.39 37.62
N LEU A 1135 24.21 56.79 37.00
CA LEU A 1135 25.54 56.43 37.53
C LEU A 1135 25.85 55.01 38.05
N LEU A 1136 26.98 54.57 37.48
CA LEU A 1136 28.14 53.89 38.08
C LEU A 1136 28.13 52.36 38.21
N CYS A 1137 28.86 51.76 37.27
CA CYS A 1137 30.10 50.99 37.46
C CYS A 1137 30.22 49.98 38.63
N GLY A 1138 30.63 48.76 38.27
CA GLY A 1138 31.31 47.81 39.15
C GLY A 1138 31.01 46.36 38.76
N LEU A 1139 31.46 45.90 37.60
CA LEU A 1139 32.70 45.12 37.42
C LEU A 1139 32.80 43.83 38.27
N ALA A 1140 32.81 42.71 37.53
CA ALA A 1140 33.69 41.56 37.69
C ALA A 1140 33.42 40.50 38.79
N LEU A 1141 32.94 39.34 38.30
CA LEU A 1141 33.68 38.06 38.30
C LEU A 1141 34.14 37.47 39.65
N LYS A 1142 33.60 36.30 40.04
CA LYS A 1142 34.27 34.99 39.88
C LYS A 1142 33.58 33.85 40.65
N LEU A 1143 33.32 32.79 39.88
CA LEU A 1143 33.70 31.38 40.10
C LEU A 1143 33.38 30.65 41.42
N ARG A 1144 32.61 29.58 41.21
CA ARG A 1144 32.87 28.17 41.59
C ARG A 1144 32.39 27.63 42.94
N ARG A 1145 31.69 26.49 42.77
CA ARG A 1145 31.71 25.22 43.54
C ARG A 1145 30.87 25.17 44.82
N ARG A 1146 29.80 24.37 44.80
CA ARG A 1146 29.75 22.90 45.06
C ARG A 1146 28.40 22.53 45.71
N ARG A 1147 27.75 21.52 45.13
CA ARG A 1147 26.94 20.45 45.75
C ARG A 1147 25.87 20.87 46.78
N ALA A 1148 24.60 20.72 46.40
CA ALA A 1148 23.84 19.49 46.63
C ALA A 1148 22.90 19.30 45.44
#